data_AF-A0A2S4KR89-F1
#
_entry.id   AF-A0A2S4KR89-F1
#
_cell.length_a   1.000
_cell.length_b   1.000
_cell.length_c   1.000
_cell.angle_alpha   90.00
_cell.angle_beta   90.00
_cell.angle_gamma   90.00
#
_symmetry.space_group_name_H-M   'P 1'
#
loop_
_entity.id
_entity.type
_entity.pdbx_description
1 polymer ?
#
loop_
_entity_poly.entity_id
_entity_poly.type
_entity_poly.pdbx_seq_one_letter_code
_entity_poly.pdbx_strand_id
1 'polypeptide(L)'
;MEIGSTLQHILLVLLGVTSVFAEDAEWRLLRDSANISTFSDVFQQKPPESPAYMVDNAGNTHGVAPINGAYNGPVWAESGSFENYMKKLQEKKAAGLVANTSSPFSNETLHARRAGGYWVPELARLGLAPHAENGYVFYRNVMDYGADNTGSTNTEEAINAAIQDGDRCGEECGNTFIKGALIYFPPGTYKVCTPIIQYYYTQFVGDALERPIIKGCDKFTGIALMDVDPYVPNMAQPDGSGVNWYINQNQFFRQIRNFVFDLTSMPAATDEHGQELIPTGIHWQVSQACSLQNLLFKMPTASSSGDNITHVGIFTENGSGGFVSDLEFEGGAIGWRVGSQQYTAIGLRFTNCITAVQMVWDWGFNWQRIEVNGGTIAFNISGRGGIDGQGIGSVSIIDSTINNVPIGLLTNDHATQPPNIVIDNTAFNNVGAIVQVANGTTLFPGGSQTVDLWAHGRRYNGGDGEYQTGHVTNRPSKAYSLLDGGKLFTRLRPQYENLPASSFLIATEHGCSNDATGDSTNAINAFLKQAAASGLVAYFPAGIYSIRGTVTIPVGSKVQGSSWSQIQATGSYFQDMKKPKVAVRVGEEGDIGTMEIADMLFTVKGNTAGAIMVEWNVHESSQGSAAMWDSHIRVGGGIDTGLDVANCPKHGYNEACICASMLLHVTRHASGYFENVWAWVADHDNDMSLYWEVDASASQISLYGARGVLIESQGPCWFYGTGSEHAILYQYQTYKAKDIYLGHIQTESPYFQPKPPSPKPFDFAVDLFPGDPTFEHCTTDSCREAWGLRVIDSEGITVHSAGLYSWFVDYGQDCLNSEDCQKRIMQVKGSKDVAIYNIFAKGVEEIATGEGSTIDQDDNQQGYTSEISVWFPEDGNPDDSEVVYIGTEVYQTHTAACPSPCVMVLAPSPLASTTTIIVGPYTTSLEVGTTTTTVTVTPKPVTTDRIPFSNINLTGTITDGVVFVPKTSIVLEDIEVTLSYISNGRSTTSVRELQLPPWPQITNGPPENWTSDAGTTTGGTTSGRPVIITINTDWPGESPTTPDPPFPTSTEFPIIIIEPITEEIENQCINGTCPVDEADDSIKEIANLTEFCVNIDRLKVFGWKIRLPEGVIGP
;
A
#
# COMPACT_ATOMS: atom_id res chain seq x y z
N MET A 1 52.39 -27.67 39.60
CA MET A 1 52.54 -27.67 38.13
C MET A 1 51.18 -27.36 37.50
N GLU A 2 50.46 -26.38 38.07
CA GLU A 2 49.00 -26.25 37.94
C GLU A 2 48.57 -24.77 37.88
N ILE A 3 49.47 -23.91 37.39
CA ILE A 3 49.23 -22.47 37.20
C ILE A 3 49.33 -22.10 35.70
N GLY A 4 49.83 -23.01 34.86
CA GLY A 4 50.02 -22.76 33.42
C GLY A 4 48.76 -22.86 32.57
N SER A 5 47.83 -23.78 32.86
CA SER A 5 46.62 -23.97 32.01
C SER A 5 45.53 -22.93 32.27
N THR A 6 45.42 -22.42 33.50
CA THR A 6 44.43 -21.40 33.87
C THR A 6 44.84 -20.02 33.36
N LEU A 7 46.14 -19.69 33.36
CA LEU A 7 46.63 -18.46 32.74
C LEU A 7 46.51 -18.50 31.21
N GLN A 8 46.66 -19.68 30.58
CA GLN A 8 46.48 -19.81 29.14
C GLN A 8 45.00 -19.64 28.74
N HIS A 9 44.05 -20.18 29.51
CA HIS A 9 42.61 -19.93 29.30
C HIS A 9 42.22 -18.48 29.55
N ILE A 10 42.74 -17.84 30.60
CA ILE A 10 42.47 -16.42 30.87
C ILE A 10 43.10 -15.52 29.80
N LEU A 11 44.28 -15.87 29.27
CA LEU A 11 44.92 -15.12 28.18
C LEU A 11 44.21 -15.33 26.83
N LEU A 12 43.66 -16.52 26.56
CA LEU A 12 42.84 -16.81 25.37
C LEU A 12 41.49 -16.07 25.38
N VAL A 13 40.90 -15.90 26.57
CA VAL A 13 39.66 -15.12 26.77
C VAL A 13 39.94 -13.60 26.72
N LEU A 14 41.08 -13.14 27.25
CA LEU A 14 41.51 -11.74 27.17
C LEU A 14 42.00 -11.30 25.77
N LEU A 15 42.33 -12.23 24.88
CA LEU A 15 42.80 -11.95 23.51
C LEU A 15 41.71 -12.11 22.43
N GLY A 16 40.45 -12.36 22.80
CA GLY A 16 39.35 -12.45 21.82
C GLY A 16 39.42 -13.67 20.88
N VAL A 17 40.24 -14.68 21.21
CA VAL A 17 40.53 -15.80 20.30
C VAL A 17 39.44 -16.89 20.37
N THR A 18 38.63 -16.96 21.44
CA THR A 18 37.57 -17.98 21.59
C THR A 18 36.30 -17.69 20.77
N SER A 19 35.98 -16.44 20.46
CA SER A 19 34.83 -16.08 19.61
C SER A 19 35.10 -16.40 18.14
N VAL A 20 36.30 -16.12 17.65
CA VAL A 20 36.72 -16.42 16.26
C VAL A 20 36.62 -17.91 15.94
N PHE A 21 36.98 -18.80 16.88
CA PHE A 21 36.84 -20.25 16.69
C PHE A 21 35.39 -20.75 16.74
N ALA A 22 34.49 -20.04 17.43
CA ALA A 22 33.07 -20.39 17.53
C ALA A 22 32.31 -19.98 16.26
N GLU A 23 32.53 -18.78 15.76
CA GLU A 23 31.92 -18.31 14.50
C GLU A 23 32.42 -19.09 13.28
N ASP A 24 33.70 -19.47 13.24
CA ASP A 24 34.24 -20.36 12.20
C ASP A 24 33.58 -21.76 12.24
N ALA A 25 33.12 -22.20 13.41
CA ALA A 25 32.41 -23.47 13.56
C ALA A 25 30.95 -23.35 13.08
N GLU A 26 30.26 -22.25 13.39
CA GLU A 26 28.90 -21.97 12.90
C GLU A 26 28.84 -21.86 11.38
N TRP A 27 29.77 -21.11 10.77
CA TRP A 27 29.84 -21.05 9.31
C TRP A 27 30.14 -22.40 8.67
N ARG A 28 30.99 -23.24 9.28
CA ARG A 28 31.22 -24.60 8.79
C ARG A 28 29.94 -25.43 8.86
N LEU A 29 29.15 -25.31 9.92
CA LEU A 29 27.86 -25.99 10.05
C LEU A 29 26.88 -25.57 8.96
N LEU A 30 26.71 -24.25 8.73
CA LEU A 30 25.89 -23.71 7.64
C LEU A 30 26.38 -24.22 6.28
N ARG A 31 27.70 -24.18 6.07
CA ARG A 31 28.34 -24.61 4.83
C ARG A 31 28.09 -26.08 4.52
N ASP A 32 28.23 -26.94 5.52
CA ASP A 32 28.11 -28.38 5.35
C ASP A 32 26.62 -28.80 5.21
N SER A 33 25.71 -28.11 5.89
CA SER A 33 24.26 -28.39 5.83
C SER A 33 23.56 -27.87 4.56
N ALA A 34 24.01 -26.75 3.99
CA ALA A 34 23.51 -26.22 2.72
C ALA A 34 24.19 -26.82 1.48
N ASN A 35 25.06 -27.84 1.64
CA ASN A 35 25.87 -28.43 0.56
C ASN A 35 26.64 -27.38 -0.26
N ILE A 36 27.14 -26.31 0.35
CA ILE A 36 27.82 -25.20 -0.36
C ILE A 36 28.99 -25.72 -1.21
N SER A 37 29.65 -26.79 -0.78
CA SER A 37 30.77 -27.41 -1.49
C SER A 37 30.43 -27.97 -2.88
N THR A 38 29.14 -28.21 -3.19
CA THR A 38 28.70 -28.66 -4.52
C THR A 38 28.50 -27.53 -5.51
N PHE A 39 28.59 -26.28 -5.06
CA PHE A 39 28.55 -25.10 -5.90
C PHE A 39 29.99 -24.73 -6.30
N SER A 40 30.42 -25.18 -7.48
CA SER A 40 31.79 -24.96 -7.99
C SER A 40 32.10 -23.50 -8.29
N ASP A 41 31.06 -22.71 -8.54
CA ASP A 41 31.14 -21.32 -9.00
C ASP A 41 30.75 -20.31 -7.89
N VAL A 42 30.45 -20.80 -6.68
CA VAL A 42 30.09 -19.97 -5.52
C VAL A 42 31.29 -19.74 -4.62
N PHE A 43 31.42 -18.53 -4.08
CA PHE A 43 32.43 -18.18 -3.09
C PHE A 43 32.26 -19.02 -1.82
N GLN A 44 33.13 -20.02 -1.64
CA GLN A 44 33.06 -21.01 -0.55
C GLN A 44 33.59 -20.50 0.81
N GLN A 45 33.82 -19.19 0.96
CA GLN A 45 34.31 -18.57 2.20
C GLN A 45 33.17 -17.89 2.98
N LYS A 46 33.37 -17.71 4.30
CA LYS A 46 32.47 -17.00 5.22
C LYS A 46 32.13 -15.63 4.59
N PRO A 47 30.85 -15.22 4.52
CA PRO A 47 30.53 -13.84 4.20
C PRO A 47 31.35 -12.89 5.08
N PRO A 48 31.90 -11.80 4.54
CA PRO A 48 32.65 -10.85 5.35
C PRO A 48 31.77 -10.32 6.48
N GLU A 49 32.37 -10.12 7.65
CA GLU A 49 31.67 -9.46 8.74
C GLU A 49 31.29 -8.05 8.33
N SER A 50 30.08 -7.67 8.68
CA SER A 50 29.60 -6.32 8.45
C SER A 50 30.27 -5.38 9.45
N PRO A 51 30.69 -4.18 9.03
CA PRO A 51 31.29 -3.21 9.95
C PRO A 51 30.35 -2.83 11.08
N ALA A 52 30.95 -2.58 12.24
CA ALA A 52 30.24 -2.45 13.50
C ALA A 52 29.17 -1.34 13.48
N TYR A 53 29.43 -0.20 12.82
CA TYR A 53 28.52 0.95 12.79
C TYR A 53 27.29 0.74 11.91
N MET A 54 27.30 -0.25 11.02
CA MET A 54 26.20 -0.50 10.09
C MET A 54 25.06 -1.29 10.75
N VAL A 55 24.53 -0.76 11.84
CA VAL A 55 23.46 -1.33 12.66
C VAL A 55 22.41 -0.26 12.91
N ASP A 56 21.29 -0.63 13.54
CA ASP A 56 20.39 0.40 14.04
C ASP A 56 21.08 1.19 15.15
N ASN A 57 21.32 2.47 14.88
CA ASN A 57 21.99 3.38 15.80
C ASN A 57 21.01 4.11 16.74
N ALA A 58 19.71 3.80 16.68
CA ALA A 58 18.72 4.30 17.64
C ALA A 58 19.09 3.88 19.08
N GLY A 59 19.08 4.84 20.00
CA GLY A 59 19.55 4.64 21.39
C GLY A 59 21.01 4.17 21.53
N ASN A 60 21.79 4.13 20.44
CA ASN A 60 23.15 3.59 20.35
C ASN A 60 23.37 2.31 21.18
N THR A 61 22.43 1.38 21.09
CA THR A 61 22.44 0.13 21.86
C THR A 61 23.70 -0.70 21.61
N HIS A 62 24.33 -0.53 20.46
CA HIS A 62 25.56 -1.20 20.05
C HIS A 62 26.85 -0.42 20.40
N GLY A 63 26.77 0.86 20.78
CA GLY A 63 27.93 1.69 21.15
C GLY A 63 28.86 2.04 19.97
N VAL A 64 28.34 2.07 18.75
CA VAL A 64 29.11 2.09 17.48
C VAL A 64 28.57 3.09 16.47
N ALA A 65 27.67 4.00 16.87
CA ALA A 65 27.19 5.08 16.02
C ALA A 65 28.36 5.81 15.33
N PRO A 66 28.27 6.10 14.02
CA PRO A 66 29.39 6.58 13.21
C PRO A 66 29.71 8.07 13.43
N ILE A 67 29.95 8.46 14.69
CA ILE A 67 30.14 9.85 15.12
C ILE A 67 31.61 10.24 15.28
N ASN A 68 32.56 9.31 15.14
CA ASN A 68 33.98 9.59 15.29
C ASN A 68 34.63 10.20 14.03
N GLY A 69 33.87 10.26 12.91
CA GLY A 69 34.30 10.90 11.68
C GLY A 69 34.55 12.41 11.85
N ALA A 70 35.07 13.05 10.82
CA ALA A 70 35.34 14.49 10.78
C ALA A 70 34.43 15.26 9.82
N TYR A 71 33.79 14.59 8.86
CA TYR A 71 32.93 15.23 7.88
C TYR A 71 31.52 15.47 8.43
N ASN A 72 31.09 16.73 8.38
CA ASN A 72 29.75 17.18 8.71
C ASN A 72 29.08 17.71 7.42
N GLY A 73 28.69 16.79 6.52
CA GLY A 73 28.15 17.14 5.21
C GLY A 73 29.21 17.51 4.15
N PRO A 74 28.94 18.51 3.26
CA PRO A 74 29.80 18.79 2.11
C PRO A 74 31.24 19.15 2.48
N VAL A 75 32.21 18.50 1.82
CA VAL A 75 33.64 18.75 2.04
C VAL A 75 34.17 19.75 1.02
N TRP A 76 34.79 20.83 1.51
CA TRP A 76 35.39 21.91 0.70
C TRP A 76 36.93 21.88 0.75
N ALA A 77 37.53 20.75 0.40
CA ALA A 77 38.97 20.53 0.55
C ALA A 77 39.86 21.47 -0.30
N GLU A 78 39.41 21.87 -1.49
CA GLU A 78 40.16 22.72 -2.42
C GLU A 78 39.79 24.21 -2.30
N SER A 79 38.52 24.50 -2.07
CA SER A 79 38.00 25.86 -1.95
C SER A 79 38.02 26.41 -0.53
N GLY A 80 38.00 25.54 0.49
CA GLY A 80 37.98 25.87 1.91
C GLY A 80 36.60 26.24 2.45
N SER A 81 35.66 26.65 1.60
CA SER A 81 34.25 26.87 1.94
C SER A 81 33.39 26.99 0.69
N PHE A 82 32.07 26.82 0.86
CA PHE A 82 31.08 27.07 -0.19
C PHE A 82 31.18 28.47 -0.79
N GLU A 83 31.32 29.53 0.03
CA GLU A 83 31.41 30.91 -0.45
C GLU A 83 32.65 31.14 -1.30
N ASN A 84 33.78 30.57 -0.90
CA ASN A 84 35.02 30.64 -1.67
C ASN A 84 34.90 29.89 -2.99
N TYR A 85 34.22 28.73 -2.99
CA TYR A 85 33.93 27.99 -4.21
C TYR A 85 33.10 28.83 -5.18
N MET A 86 31.97 29.36 -4.71
CA MET A 86 31.04 30.16 -5.52
C MET A 86 31.70 31.43 -6.06
N LYS A 87 32.54 32.10 -5.28
CA LYS A 87 33.34 33.23 -5.76
C LYS A 87 34.28 32.84 -6.91
N LYS A 88 35.04 31.74 -6.76
CA LYS A 88 35.92 31.23 -7.83
C LYS A 88 35.13 30.80 -9.06
N LEU A 89 33.95 30.20 -8.88
CA LEU A 89 33.05 29.82 -9.97
C LEU A 89 32.59 31.05 -10.75
N GLN A 90 32.20 32.13 -10.06
CA GLN A 90 31.83 33.40 -10.70
C GLN A 90 32.99 34.01 -11.50
N GLU A 91 34.22 34.00 -10.95
CA GLU A 91 35.43 34.42 -11.65
C GLU A 91 35.68 33.58 -12.92
N LYS A 92 35.53 32.26 -12.84
CA LYS A 92 35.64 31.34 -13.98
C LYS A 92 34.56 31.60 -15.04
N LYS A 93 33.31 31.85 -14.63
CA LYS A 93 32.19 32.21 -15.53
C LYS A 93 32.47 33.54 -16.23
N ALA A 94 32.94 34.55 -15.50
CA ALA A 94 33.32 35.85 -16.07
C ALA A 94 34.49 35.75 -17.06
N ALA A 95 35.41 34.82 -16.85
CA ALA A 95 36.51 34.51 -17.76
C ALA A 95 36.12 33.61 -18.95
N GLY A 96 34.86 33.15 -19.04
CA GLY A 96 34.39 32.24 -20.09
C GLY A 96 34.95 30.82 -20.00
N LEU A 97 35.51 30.44 -18.84
CA LEU A 97 36.08 29.12 -18.58
C LEU A 97 35.02 28.08 -18.18
N VAL A 98 33.86 28.56 -17.72
CA VAL A 98 32.66 27.76 -17.46
C VAL A 98 31.52 28.43 -18.23
N ALA A 99 30.63 27.63 -18.83
CA ALA A 99 29.49 28.17 -19.57
C ALA A 99 28.64 29.07 -18.66
N ASN A 100 28.28 30.25 -19.17
CA ASN A 100 27.46 31.20 -18.42
C ASN A 100 25.99 31.03 -18.82
N THR A 101 25.28 30.14 -18.14
CA THR A 101 23.85 29.86 -18.38
C THR A 101 22.91 30.67 -17.48
N SER A 102 23.45 31.59 -16.67
CA SER A 102 22.73 32.32 -15.62
C SER A 102 21.91 33.55 -16.09
N SER A 103 21.75 33.78 -17.40
CA SER A 103 20.90 34.86 -17.91
C SER A 103 19.54 34.30 -18.34
N PRO A 104 18.41 34.99 -18.11
CA PRO A 104 17.16 34.68 -18.80
C PRO A 104 17.37 34.99 -20.29
N PHE A 105 17.79 33.99 -21.07
CA PHE A 105 18.16 34.19 -22.48
C PHE A 105 16.91 34.23 -23.37
N SER A 106 16.86 35.26 -24.20
CA SER A 106 15.93 35.44 -25.31
C SER A 106 16.06 34.31 -26.36
N ASN A 107 14.93 33.91 -26.93
CA ASN A 107 14.63 32.81 -27.87
C ASN A 107 15.54 32.55 -29.11
N GLU A 108 16.68 33.20 -29.32
CA GLU A 108 17.35 33.20 -30.64
C GLU A 108 18.58 32.29 -30.83
N THR A 109 19.00 31.46 -29.86
CA THR A 109 20.14 30.54 -30.07
C THR A 109 19.86 29.11 -29.65
N LEU A 110 18.92 28.46 -30.36
CA LEU A 110 18.44 27.09 -30.11
C LEU A 110 19.07 26.00 -31.02
N HIS A 111 20.23 26.26 -31.64
CA HIS A 111 20.77 25.33 -32.66
C HIS A 111 22.22 24.85 -32.51
N ALA A 112 22.95 25.15 -31.43
CA ALA A 112 24.35 24.69 -31.34
C ALA A 112 24.83 24.34 -29.92
N ARG A 113 24.30 23.24 -29.36
CA ARG A 113 25.00 22.18 -28.60
C ARG A 113 23.97 21.19 -28.06
N ARG A 114 23.56 20.23 -28.89
CA ARG A 114 22.80 19.05 -28.44
C ARG A 114 23.75 18.13 -27.67
N ALA A 115 23.55 18.02 -26.37
CA ALA A 115 24.05 16.93 -25.56
C ALA A 115 22.84 16.44 -24.73
N GLY A 116 22.26 15.29 -25.11
CA GLY A 116 21.06 14.70 -24.53
C GLY A 116 19.77 14.99 -25.34
N GLY A 117 19.07 13.94 -25.76
CA GLY A 117 17.71 14.04 -26.30
C GLY A 117 16.62 14.04 -25.23
N TYR A 118 17.01 13.93 -23.96
CA TYR A 118 16.12 13.85 -22.80
C TYR A 118 15.52 15.23 -22.48
N TRP A 119 14.24 15.27 -22.13
CA TRP A 119 13.45 16.50 -22.02
C TRP A 119 13.71 17.32 -20.74
N VAL A 120 14.16 16.68 -19.65
CA VAL A 120 14.29 17.30 -18.32
C VAL A 120 15.14 18.57 -18.30
N PRO A 121 16.31 18.64 -18.96
CA PRO A 121 17.17 19.83 -18.91
C PRO A 121 16.56 21.09 -19.52
N GLU A 122 15.60 20.91 -20.43
CA GLU A 122 14.87 21.98 -21.08
C GLU A 122 13.68 22.42 -20.22
N LEU A 123 12.85 21.47 -19.77
CA LEU A 123 11.57 21.78 -19.13
C LEU A 123 11.68 22.07 -17.63
N ALA A 124 12.58 21.39 -16.89
CA ALA A 124 12.68 21.56 -15.44
C ALA A 124 13.15 22.98 -15.03
N ARG A 125 13.82 23.71 -15.93
CA ARG A 125 14.20 25.13 -15.75
C ARG A 125 13.01 26.07 -15.59
N LEU A 126 11.81 25.63 -15.96
CA LEU A 126 10.57 26.39 -15.85
C LEU A 126 9.95 26.32 -14.45
N GLY A 127 10.48 25.46 -13.56
CA GLY A 127 9.99 25.30 -12.20
C GLY A 127 10.31 26.49 -11.28
N LEU A 128 9.43 26.70 -10.31
CA LEU A 128 9.50 27.75 -9.30
C LEU A 128 9.30 27.16 -7.90
N ALA A 129 9.95 27.75 -6.89
CA ALA A 129 9.64 27.55 -5.48
C ALA A 129 9.02 28.86 -4.94
N PRO A 130 7.68 29.04 -4.99
CA PRO A 130 7.05 30.35 -4.81
C PRO A 130 7.18 30.93 -3.40
N HIS A 131 7.46 30.09 -2.39
CA HIS A 131 7.66 30.51 -1.00
C HIS A 131 9.13 30.55 -0.58
N ALA A 132 10.07 30.18 -1.46
CA ALA A 132 11.50 30.38 -1.22
C ALA A 132 11.90 31.86 -1.40
N GLU A 133 13.15 32.20 -1.06
CA GLU A 133 13.64 33.57 -1.22
C GLU A 133 13.65 34.03 -2.68
N ASN A 134 13.51 35.35 -2.90
CA ASN A 134 13.54 35.92 -4.23
C ASN A 134 14.87 35.60 -4.95
N GLY A 135 14.77 35.04 -6.16
CA GLY A 135 15.93 34.60 -6.94
C GLY A 135 16.37 33.15 -6.67
N TYR A 136 15.62 32.37 -5.88
CA TYR A 136 15.88 30.94 -5.68
C TYR A 136 15.92 30.17 -7.01
N VAL A 137 16.97 29.38 -7.21
CA VAL A 137 17.24 28.66 -8.45
C VAL A 137 16.71 27.23 -8.36
N PHE A 138 15.46 26.96 -8.72
CA PHE A 138 14.89 25.61 -8.52
C PHE A 138 15.66 24.46 -9.22
N TYR A 139 15.92 24.59 -10.53
CA TYR A 139 16.65 23.61 -11.32
C TYR A 139 18.15 23.93 -11.36
N ARG A 140 18.98 22.95 -11.02
CA ARG A 140 20.44 23.06 -11.15
C ARG A 140 20.98 21.94 -12.04
N ASN A 141 21.79 22.31 -13.04
CA ASN A 141 22.63 21.37 -13.77
C ASN A 141 24.03 21.39 -13.17
N VAL A 142 24.55 20.23 -12.74
CA VAL A 142 25.87 20.16 -12.07
C VAL A 142 27.02 20.73 -12.92
N MET A 143 26.92 20.67 -14.26
CA MET A 143 27.91 21.25 -15.17
C MET A 143 27.92 22.79 -15.14
N ASP A 144 26.79 23.43 -14.81
CA ASP A 144 26.70 24.88 -14.66
C ASP A 144 27.41 25.36 -13.37
N TYR A 145 27.73 24.44 -12.46
CA TYR A 145 28.54 24.66 -11.27
C TYR A 145 30.00 24.26 -11.47
N GLY A 146 30.38 23.81 -12.67
CA GLY A 146 31.76 23.46 -13.01
C GLY A 146 32.12 22.00 -12.77
N ALA A 147 31.12 21.10 -12.71
CA ALA A 147 31.37 19.68 -12.60
C ALA A 147 32.14 19.14 -13.81
N ASP A 148 33.02 18.15 -13.56
CA ASP A 148 33.76 17.44 -14.61
C ASP A 148 33.10 16.09 -14.89
N ASN A 149 32.40 16.00 -16.03
CA ASN A 149 31.77 14.78 -16.49
C ASN A 149 32.69 13.87 -17.33
N THR A 150 34.00 14.14 -17.39
CA THR A 150 34.98 13.27 -18.05
C THR A 150 35.57 12.21 -17.11
N GLY A 151 35.40 12.38 -15.79
CA GLY A 151 35.99 11.53 -14.75
C GLY A 151 37.48 11.80 -14.49
N SER A 152 38.04 12.85 -15.09
CA SER A 152 39.48 13.18 -14.99
C SER A 152 39.82 13.86 -13.66
N THR A 153 38.94 14.72 -13.18
CA THR A 153 39.13 15.52 -11.96
C THR A 153 38.04 15.24 -10.94
N ASN A 154 38.35 15.58 -9.69
CA ASN A 154 37.42 15.47 -8.59
C ASN A 154 36.36 16.56 -8.71
N THR A 155 35.09 16.20 -8.60
CA THR A 155 33.97 17.11 -8.94
C THR A 155 32.95 17.29 -7.82
N GLU A 156 33.19 16.73 -6.65
CA GLU A 156 32.28 16.76 -5.51
C GLU A 156 31.98 18.19 -5.03
N GLU A 157 32.97 19.11 -5.00
CA GLU A 157 32.71 20.51 -4.63
C GLU A 157 31.73 21.17 -5.61
N ALA A 158 31.83 20.87 -6.91
CA ALA A 158 30.91 21.41 -7.91
C ALA A 158 29.48 20.88 -7.75
N ILE A 159 29.36 19.58 -7.49
CA ILE A 159 28.06 18.92 -7.29
C ILE A 159 27.43 19.42 -5.99
N ASN A 160 28.16 19.42 -4.87
CA ASN A 160 27.67 19.94 -3.60
C ASN A 160 27.36 21.44 -3.66
N ALA A 161 28.07 22.23 -4.47
CA ALA A 161 27.72 23.63 -4.70
C ALA A 161 26.38 23.78 -5.43
N ALA A 162 26.11 22.92 -6.43
CA ALA A 162 24.81 22.88 -7.10
C ALA A 162 23.67 22.52 -6.13
N ILE A 163 23.96 21.66 -5.14
CA ILE A 163 22.99 21.20 -4.15
C ILE A 163 22.73 22.24 -3.06
N GLN A 164 23.76 22.97 -2.62
CA GLN A 164 23.69 23.94 -1.52
C GLN A 164 23.20 25.33 -1.96
N ASP A 165 23.42 25.71 -3.22
CA ASP A 165 23.07 27.05 -3.74
C ASP A 165 21.59 27.40 -3.54
N GLY A 166 21.33 28.60 -3.03
CA GLY A 166 19.99 29.08 -2.68
C GLY A 166 19.56 28.83 -1.23
N ASP A 167 20.51 28.83 -0.28
CA ASP A 167 20.26 28.74 1.17
C ASP A 167 19.31 27.60 1.54
N ARG A 168 19.63 26.40 1.06
CA ARG A 168 18.73 25.25 1.17
C ARG A 168 18.75 24.62 2.55
N CYS A 169 17.80 23.71 2.77
CA CYS A 169 17.66 22.98 4.02
C CYS A 169 18.77 21.92 4.18
N GLY A 170 19.87 22.32 4.80
CA GLY A 170 20.97 21.47 5.25
C GLY A 170 20.92 21.24 6.77
N GLU A 171 22.08 21.12 7.42
CA GLU A 171 22.25 20.84 8.85
C GLU A 171 21.29 21.62 9.77
N GLU A 172 21.32 22.97 9.74
CA GLU A 172 20.61 23.80 10.71
C GLU A 172 19.10 23.98 10.43
N CYS A 173 18.56 23.30 9.42
CA CYS A 173 17.18 23.53 8.98
C CYS A 173 16.17 22.55 9.58
N GLY A 174 16.52 21.27 9.71
CA GLY A 174 15.62 20.20 10.17
C GLY A 174 14.69 19.64 9.09
N ASN A 175 13.85 20.46 8.45
CA ASN A 175 12.92 20.03 7.40
C ASN A 175 12.34 21.23 6.64
N THR A 176 11.86 21.03 5.41
CA THR A 176 11.15 22.08 4.66
C THR A 176 10.29 21.55 3.52
N PHE A 177 9.20 22.26 3.21
CA PHE A 177 8.42 22.13 1.98
C PHE A 177 8.53 23.31 1.03
N ILE A 178 9.34 24.33 1.34
CA ILE A 178 9.46 25.53 0.50
C ILE A 178 10.77 25.59 -0.30
N LYS A 179 11.83 24.84 0.08
CA LYS A 179 13.14 24.87 -0.60
C LYS A 179 13.45 23.60 -1.42
N GLY A 180 12.47 23.17 -2.21
CA GLY A 180 12.59 22.03 -3.13
C GLY A 180 13.63 22.24 -4.24
N ALA A 181 14.25 21.17 -4.75
CA ALA A 181 15.25 21.25 -5.80
C ALA A 181 15.27 20.05 -6.75
N LEU A 182 15.50 20.31 -8.05
CA LEU A 182 15.88 19.28 -9.02
C LEU A 182 17.33 19.49 -9.44
N ILE A 183 18.19 18.52 -9.10
CA ILE A 183 19.60 18.49 -9.46
C ILE A 183 19.79 17.50 -10.61
N TYR A 184 20.14 18.02 -11.78
CA TYR A 184 20.30 17.23 -12.99
C TYR A 184 21.77 16.93 -13.28
N PHE A 185 22.02 15.68 -13.65
CA PHE A 185 23.34 15.15 -14.00
C PHE A 185 23.34 14.73 -15.48
N PRO A 186 23.95 15.53 -16.37
CA PRO A 186 24.14 15.14 -17.77
C PRO A 186 24.96 13.85 -17.91
N PRO A 187 24.90 13.16 -19.07
CA PRO A 187 25.73 11.98 -19.32
C PRO A 187 27.22 12.26 -19.10
N GLY A 188 27.92 11.25 -18.58
CA GLY A 188 29.36 11.30 -18.34
C GLY A 188 29.76 10.56 -17.06
N THR A 189 31.03 10.67 -16.71
CA THR A 189 31.60 10.12 -15.48
C THR A 189 31.98 11.24 -14.54
N TYR A 190 31.47 11.21 -13.32
CA TYR A 190 31.72 12.19 -12.26
C TYR A 190 32.55 11.49 -11.18
N LYS A 191 33.84 11.81 -11.13
CA LYS A 191 34.74 11.26 -10.11
C LYS A 191 34.58 12.02 -8.80
N VAL A 192 34.34 11.30 -7.71
CA VAL A 192 34.18 11.87 -6.36
C VAL A 192 35.09 11.18 -5.35
N CYS A 193 35.62 11.95 -4.40
CA CYS A 193 36.48 11.44 -3.32
C CYS A 193 35.92 11.65 -1.91
N THR A 194 34.81 12.38 -1.76
CA THR A 194 34.02 12.47 -0.54
C THR A 194 32.53 12.46 -0.90
N PRO A 195 31.63 12.27 0.07
CA PRO A 195 30.20 12.14 -0.21
C PRO A 195 29.59 13.35 -0.95
N ILE A 196 28.63 13.05 -1.82
CA ILE A 196 27.66 14.01 -2.35
C ILE A 196 26.47 14.04 -1.37
N ILE A 197 26.15 15.20 -0.82
CA ILE A 197 25.14 15.32 0.23
C ILE A 197 23.81 15.74 -0.36
N GLN A 198 22.80 14.88 -0.34
CA GLN A 198 21.45 15.24 -0.76
C GLN A 198 20.73 15.99 0.36
N TYR A 199 20.51 17.28 0.18
CA TYR A 199 19.74 18.10 1.12
C TYR A 199 18.25 17.74 1.10
N TYR A 200 17.50 18.17 2.12
CA TYR A 200 16.06 17.89 2.24
C TYR A 200 15.27 18.36 1.02
N TYR A 201 14.17 17.67 0.69
CA TYR A 201 13.28 17.97 -0.44
C TYR A 201 14.00 18.10 -1.80
N THR A 202 14.76 17.07 -2.19
CA THR A 202 15.60 17.08 -3.41
C THR A 202 15.35 15.88 -4.31
N GLN A 203 15.31 16.12 -5.62
CA GLN A 203 15.40 15.09 -6.65
C GLN A 203 16.78 15.12 -7.32
N PHE A 204 17.51 14.01 -7.27
CA PHE A 204 18.69 13.78 -8.11
C PHE A 204 18.26 13.01 -9.36
N VAL A 205 18.44 13.63 -10.53
CA VAL A 205 17.97 13.08 -11.80
C VAL A 205 19.14 12.98 -12.76
N GLY A 206 19.61 11.77 -13.01
CA GLY A 206 20.50 11.48 -14.11
C GLY A 206 19.77 11.48 -15.45
N ASP A 207 20.52 11.65 -16.54
CA ASP A 207 19.99 11.43 -17.88
C ASP A 207 19.53 9.98 -18.06
N ALA A 208 18.27 9.79 -18.44
CA ALA A 208 17.66 8.47 -18.54
C ALA A 208 18.04 7.72 -19.83
N LEU A 209 18.52 8.42 -20.87
CA LEU A 209 18.99 7.81 -22.12
C LEU A 209 20.43 7.29 -21.98
N GLU A 210 21.26 8.01 -21.23
CA GLU A 210 22.64 7.62 -20.92
C GLU A 210 22.96 7.94 -19.45
N ARG A 211 22.72 6.96 -18.57
CA ARG A 211 22.90 7.08 -17.11
C ARG A 211 24.29 7.63 -16.77
N PRO A 212 24.39 8.81 -16.10
CA PRO A 212 25.66 9.29 -15.57
C PRO A 212 26.27 8.30 -14.57
N ILE A 213 27.60 8.23 -14.58
CA ILE A 213 28.39 7.37 -13.69
C ILE A 213 28.94 8.21 -12.54
N ILE A 214 28.55 7.90 -11.31
CA ILE A 214 29.18 8.41 -10.09
C ILE A 214 30.30 7.44 -9.72
N LYS A 215 31.56 7.87 -9.91
CA LYS A 215 32.74 7.01 -9.74
C LYS A 215 33.48 7.39 -8.46
N GLY A 216 33.48 6.49 -7.48
CA GLY A 216 34.32 6.61 -6.29
C GLY A 216 35.81 6.54 -6.64
N CYS A 217 36.61 7.45 -6.09
CA CYS A 217 38.05 7.43 -6.31
C CYS A 217 38.77 6.40 -5.41
N ASP A 218 40.04 6.13 -5.72
CA ASP A 218 40.93 5.19 -5.01
C ASP A 218 41.35 5.62 -3.60
N LYS A 219 41.02 6.87 -3.25
CA LYS A 219 41.24 7.48 -1.94
C LYS A 219 39.95 8.07 -1.38
N PHE A 220 38.80 7.55 -1.80
CA PHE A 220 37.51 8.01 -1.29
C PHE A 220 37.49 7.90 0.24
N THR A 221 36.87 8.85 0.92
CA THR A 221 36.64 8.81 2.38
C THR A 221 35.26 9.38 2.67
N GLY A 222 34.47 8.69 3.49
CA GLY A 222 33.11 9.08 3.88
C GLY A 222 32.15 7.89 3.87
N ILE A 223 30.93 8.09 4.37
CA ILE A 223 29.98 6.99 4.62
C ILE A 223 29.48 6.31 3.33
N ALA A 224 29.25 7.09 2.27
CA ALA A 224 28.77 6.61 0.96
C ALA A 224 29.06 7.63 -0.16
N LEU A 225 28.99 7.22 -1.44
CA LEU A 225 29.11 8.14 -2.58
C LEU A 225 28.01 9.21 -2.57
N MET A 226 26.79 8.83 -2.21
CA MET A 226 25.68 9.74 -1.91
C MET A 226 25.16 9.50 -0.50
N ASP A 227 24.98 10.59 0.25
CA ASP A 227 24.50 10.58 1.62
C ASP A 227 23.29 11.52 1.74
N VAL A 228 22.17 11.00 2.27
CA VAL A 228 20.91 11.74 2.40
C VAL A 228 20.66 12.23 3.83
N ASP A 229 21.42 11.74 4.81
CA ASP A 229 21.26 12.08 6.21
C ASP A 229 22.59 12.02 6.99
N PRO A 230 23.47 13.01 6.79
CA PRO A 230 24.79 12.97 7.40
C PRO A 230 24.74 12.91 8.92
N TYR A 231 25.61 12.08 9.51
CA TYR A 231 25.89 12.15 10.94
C TYR A 231 26.73 13.40 11.25
N VAL A 232 26.43 14.04 12.37
CA VAL A 232 27.20 15.15 12.89
C VAL A 232 28.37 14.62 13.74
N PRO A 233 29.62 14.92 13.36
CA PRO A 233 30.82 14.53 14.10
C PRO A 233 30.80 14.90 15.58
N ASN A 234 31.22 13.96 16.42
CA ASN A 234 31.39 14.11 17.86
C ASN A 234 30.13 14.56 18.63
N MET A 235 28.94 14.36 18.05
CA MET A 235 27.67 14.64 18.70
C MET A 235 26.84 13.38 18.87
N ALA A 236 26.27 13.24 20.05
CA ALA A 236 25.31 12.20 20.38
C ALA A 236 24.13 12.81 21.13
N GLN A 237 22.94 12.25 20.92
CA GLN A 237 21.76 12.54 21.70
C GLN A 237 21.92 12.07 23.16
N PRO A 238 21.04 12.50 24.09
CA PRO A 238 21.09 12.05 25.48
C PRO A 238 21.02 10.53 25.67
N ASP A 239 20.39 9.81 24.73
CA ASP A 239 20.32 8.35 24.70
C ASP A 239 21.59 7.68 24.11
N GLY A 240 22.55 8.48 23.64
CA GLY A 240 23.81 8.04 23.06
C GLY A 240 23.77 7.85 21.54
N SER A 241 22.60 7.92 20.89
CA SER A 241 22.45 7.85 19.42
C SER A 241 23.24 8.94 18.72
N GLY A 242 23.79 8.64 17.54
CA GLY A 242 24.45 9.67 16.74
C GLY A 242 23.46 10.74 16.32
N VAL A 243 23.87 12.00 16.34
CA VAL A 243 23.03 13.08 15.82
C VAL A 243 23.13 13.08 14.30
N ASN A 244 22.00 12.96 13.61
CA ASN A 244 21.90 13.14 12.16
C ASN A 244 21.44 14.57 11.83
N TRP A 245 21.61 14.99 10.57
CA TRP A 245 21.12 16.29 10.09
C TRP A 245 19.60 16.40 10.18
N TYR A 246 18.90 15.28 9.97
CA TYR A 246 17.46 15.24 9.95
C TYR A 246 16.96 14.10 10.85
N ILE A 247 15.72 14.21 11.33
CA ILE A 247 15.06 13.11 12.03
C ILE A 247 14.67 12.08 10.98
N ASN A 248 15.18 10.85 11.08
CA ASN A 248 15.00 9.82 10.05
C ASN A 248 13.52 9.56 9.71
N GLN A 249 12.62 9.58 10.70
CA GLN A 249 11.18 9.39 10.48
C GLN A 249 10.55 10.55 9.70
N ASN A 250 11.16 11.73 9.67
CA ASN A 250 10.67 12.92 8.97
C ASN A 250 11.40 13.18 7.64
N GLN A 251 12.18 12.22 7.14
CA GLN A 251 12.95 12.36 5.91
C GLN A 251 12.12 12.11 4.66
N PHE A 252 11.27 13.07 4.31
CA PHE A 252 10.29 12.94 3.23
C PHE A 252 10.79 13.50 1.89
N PHE A 253 10.08 13.11 0.82
CA PHE A 253 10.17 13.73 -0.51
C PHE A 253 11.59 13.80 -1.10
N ARG A 254 12.20 12.63 -1.31
CA ARG A 254 13.52 12.48 -1.94
C ARG A 254 13.46 11.51 -3.12
N GLN A 255 14.18 11.83 -4.19
CA GLN A 255 14.34 10.89 -5.31
C GLN A 255 15.80 10.80 -5.74
N ILE A 256 16.26 9.60 -6.07
CA ILE A 256 17.50 9.39 -6.82
C ILE A 256 17.19 8.44 -7.98
N ARG A 257 17.41 8.90 -9.21
CA ARG A 257 17.10 8.10 -10.40
C ARG A 257 18.08 8.26 -11.55
N ASN A 258 18.25 7.17 -12.30
CA ASN A 258 19.04 7.09 -13.53
C ASN A 258 20.56 7.23 -13.32
N PHE A 259 21.16 6.46 -12.42
CA PHE A 259 22.61 6.52 -12.17
C PHE A 259 23.28 5.15 -12.28
N VAL A 260 24.57 5.18 -12.59
CA VAL A 260 25.49 4.08 -12.31
C VAL A 260 26.40 4.51 -11.17
N PHE A 261 26.43 3.77 -10.07
CA PHE A 261 27.39 3.92 -8.98
C PHE A 261 28.55 2.95 -9.23
N ASP A 262 29.73 3.49 -9.54
CA ASP A 262 30.95 2.71 -9.75
C ASP A 262 31.86 2.80 -8.52
N LEU A 263 31.84 1.74 -7.71
CA LEU A 263 32.65 1.61 -6.50
C LEU A 263 33.93 0.78 -6.75
N THR A 264 34.16 0.32 -7.98
CA THR A 264 35.21 -0.68 -8.28
C THR A 264 36.63 -0.20 -8.01
N SER A 265 36.83 1.11 -7.95
CA SER A 265 38.13 1.73 -7.67
C SER A 265 38.32 2.09 -6.19
N MET A 266 37.28 2.03 -5.36
CA MET A 266 37.33 2.43 -3.95
C MET A 266 38.11 1.40 -3.11
N PRO A 267 38.87 1.83 -2.10
CA PRO A 267 39.60 0.92 -1.19
C PRO A 267 38.62 0.09 -0.34
N ALA A 268 38.99 -1.11 0.08
CA ALA A 268 38.10 -1.99 0.85
C ALA A 268 37.67 -1.41 2.23
N ALA A 269 38.43 -0.48 2.79
CA ALA A 269 38.00 0.27 3.96
C ALA A 269 38.77 1.58 4.01
N THR A 270 38.21 2.55 4.70
CA THR A 270 38.79 3.89 4.90
C THR A 270 38.70 4.24 6.37
N ASP A 271 39.79 4.76 6.92
CA ASP A 271 39.78 5.34 8.26
C ASP A 271 39.59 6.85 8.15
N GLU A 272 38.49 7.35 8.70
CA GLU A 272 38.21 8.76 8.83
C GLU A 272 38.38 9.14 10.30
N HIS A 273 39.61 9.47 10.71
CA HIS A 273 39.92 9.94 12.07
C HIS A 273 39.57 8.95 13.20
N GLY A 274 39.72 7.65 12.97
CA GLY A 274 39.34 6.60 13.92
C GLY A 274 37.94 6.04 13.69
N GLN A 275 37.19 6.55 12.70
CA GLN A 275 35.98 5.94 12.19
C GLN A 275 36.30 5.08 10.96
N GLU A 276 36.24 3.77 11.11
CA GLU A 276 36.30 2.87 9.96
C GLU A 276 35.00 2.94 9.18
N LEU A 277 35.11 3.21 7.88
CA LEU A 277 34.02 3.27 6.90
C LEU A 277 34.33 2.33 5.74
N ILE A 278 33.29 1.76 5.14
CA ILE A 278 33.43 0.87 3.98
C ILE A 278 32.78 1.51 2.77
N PRO A 279 33.25 1.17 1.57
CA PRO A 279 32.67 1.71 0.35
C PRO A 279 31.18 1.41 0.24
N THR A 280 30.38 2.47 0.19
CA THR A 280 28.93 2.37 0.04
C THR A 280 28.48 3.24 -1.12
N GLY A 281 27.52 2.76 -1.91
CA GLY A 281 26.96 3.52 -3.03
C GLY A 281 26.08 4.64 -2.50
N ILE A 282 25.03 4.28 -1.76
CA ILE A 282 24.09 5.23 -1.15
C ILE A 282 23.89 4.91 0.33
N HIS A 283 24.01 5.92 1.18
CA HIS A 283 23.43 5.94 2.52
C HIS A 283 21.99 6.47 2.40
N TRP A 284 20.99 5.59 2.55
CA TRP A 284 19.59 5.82 2.20
C TRP A 284 18.67 5.71 3.42
N GLN A 285 18.88 6.58 4.40
CA GLN A 285 18.08 6.72 5.61
C GLN A 285 16.92 7.71 5.34
N VAL A 286 15.75 7.19 4.98
CA VAL A 286 14.60 8.00 4.50
C VAL A 286 13.25 7.48 5.01
N SER A 287 12.19 8.26 4.77
CA SER A 287 10.79 7.95 5.09
C SER A 287 9.88 7.92 3.86
N GLN A 288 8.56 8.13 4.04
CA GLN A 288 7.54 8.17 2.99
C GLN A 288 7.84 9.20 1.88
N ALA A 289 7.16 9.03 0.74
CA ALA A 289 7.34 9.85 -0.47
C ALA A 289 8.79 9.92 -0.98
N CYS A 290 9.58 8.89 -0.70
CA CYS A 290 10.94 8.75 -1.21
C CYS A 290 11.03 7.58 -2.19
N SER A 291 11.84 7.72 -3.24
CA SER A 291 12.06 6.64 -4.20
C SER A 291 13.48 6.56 -4.79
N LEU A 292 13.90 5.33 -5.07
CA LEU A 292 15.03 5.01 -5.93
C LEU A 292 14.52 4.32 -7.18
N GLN A 293 15.02 4.72 -8.36
CA GLN A 293 14.60 4.15 -9.65
C GLN A 293 15.75 4.06 -10.65
N ASN A 294 15.86 2.96 -11.40
CA ASN A 294 16.78 2.80 -12.53
C ASN A 294 18.25 3.05 -12.14
N LEU A 295 18.72 2.38 -11.09
CA LEU A 295 20.10 2.50 -10.59
C LEU A 295 20.88 1.22 -10.83
N LEU A 296 22.18 1.35 -11.12
CA LEU A 296 23.11 0.23 -11.23
C LEU A 296 24.30 0.43 -10.29
N PHE A 297 24.52 -0.52 -9.40
CA PHE A 297 25.65 -0.54 -8.47
C PHE A 297 26.71 -1.52 -8.97
N LYS A 298 27.86 -0.99 -9.40
CA LYS A 298 29.02 -1.76 -9.82
C LYS A 298 30.04 -1.82 -8.70
N MET A 299 30.20 -3.00 -8.14
CA MET A 299 31.13 -3.28 -7.06
C MET A 299 32.17 -4.32 -7.51
N PRO A 300 33.34 -4.39 -6.84
CA PRO A 300 34.29 -5.45 -7.11
C PRO A 300 33.66 -6.83 -6.93
N THR A 301 33.91 -7.73 -7.88
CA THR A 301 33.61 -9.15 -7.74
C THR A 301 34.81 -9.85 -7.13
N ALA A 302 34.59 -10.74 -6.16
CA ALA A 302 35.66 -11.62 -5.72
C ALA A 302 36.11 -12.53 -6.89
N SER A 303 37.40 -12.79 -6.97
CA SER A 303 38.06 -13.60 -8.00
C SER A 303 38.72 -14.85 -7.42
N SER A 304 38.99 -14.85 -6.11
CA SER A 304 39.55 -15.98 -5.38
C SER A 304 39.15 -15.99 -3.90
N SER A 305 39.37 -17.12 -3.24
CA SER A 305 39.18 -17.27 -1.80
C SER A 305 40.27 -16.48 -1.04
N GLY A 306 39.91 -15.34 -0.46
CA GLY A 306 40.81 -14.42 0.26
C GLY A 306 40.79 -12.96 -0.20
N ASP A 307 40.00 -12.63 -1.22
CA ASP A 307 39.82 -11.23 -1.66
C ASP A 307 39.05 -10.44 -0.58
N ASN A 308 39.60 -9.30 -0.15
CA ASN A 308 38.97 -8.43 0.82
C ASN A 308 37.92 -7.53 0.14
N ILE A 309 36.72 -8.07 -0.08
CA ILE A 309 35.58 -7.34 -0.64
C ILE A 309 34.62 -6.99 0.49
N THR A 310 34.37 -5.70 0.67
CA THR A 310 33.53 -5.12 1.75
C THR A 310 32.45 -4.19 1.21
N HIS A 311 32.48 -3.91 -0.10
CA HIS A 311 31.63 -2.92 -0.75
C HIS A 311 30.14 -3.24 -0.59
N VAL A 312 29.37 -2.19 -0.31
CA VAL A 312 27.92 -2.22 -0.12
C VAL A 312 27.24 -1.36 -1.19
N GLY A 313 26.19 -1.87 -1.83
CA GLY A 313 25.43 -1.08 -2.79
C GLY A 313 24.67 0.05 -2.08
N ILE A 314 23.75 -0.34 -1.20
CA ILE A 314 22.95 0.58 -0.38
C ILE A 314 23.07 0.20 1.09
N PHE A 315 23.21 1.21 1.94
CA PHE A 315 23.12 1.09 3.39
C PHE A 315 21.96 1.94 3.92
N THR A 316 21.08 1.30 4.70
CA THR A 316 19.97 1.93 5.41
C THR A 316 19.92 1.32 6.81
N GLU A 317 20.18 2.11 7.85
CA GLU A 317 20.16 1.64 9.25
C GLU A 317 18.78 1.71 9.89
N ASN A 318 17.98 2.70 9.55
CA ASN A 318 16.62 2.93 10.04
C ASN A 318 15.89 3.94 9.12
N GLY A 319 14.63 4.25 9.46
CA GLY A 319 13.73 5.13 8.70
C GLY A 319 12.29 4.62 8.75
N SER A 320 11.34 5.40 8.24
CA SER A 320 9.94 4.98 8.03
C SER A 320 9.66 4.82 6.54
N GLY A 321 10.47 3.96 5.92
CA GLY A 321 10.67 3.91 4.49
C GLY A 321 9.45 3.53 3.66
N GLY A 322 9.59 3.88 2.38
CA GLY A 322 8.58 3.79 1.33
C GLY A 322 8.96 2.80 0.23
N PHE A 323 9.37 3.31 -0.94
CA PHE A 323 9.34 2.54 -2.20
C PHE A 323 10.65 2.56 -2.99
N VAL A 324 11.07 1.41 -3.51
CA VAL A 324 12.26 1.27 -4.39
C VAL A 324 11.92 0.38 -5.56
N SER A 325 12.34 0.75 -6.78
CA SER A 325 12.14 -0.09 -7.97
C SER A 325 13.29 -0.05 -8.97
N ASP A 326 13.38 -1.09 -9.80
CA ASP A 326 14.27 -1.15 -10.97
C ASP A 326 15.75 -0.87 -10.64
N LEU A 327 16.31 -1.66 -9.71
CA LEU A 327 17.72 -1.55 -9.33
C LEU A 327 18.52 -2.80 -9.73
N GLU A 328 19.78 -2.58 -10.10
CA GLU A 328 20.73 -3.62 -10.49
C GLU A 328 21.97 -3.57 -9.58
N PHE A 329 22.43 -4.71 -9.08
CA PHE A 329 23.60 -4.85 -8.24
C PHE A 329 24.56 -5.89 -8.84
N GLU A 330 25.79 -5.49 -9.12
CA GLU A 330 26.84 -6.34 -9.70
C GLU A 330 28.03 -6.43 -8.74
N GLY A 331 28.28 -7.63 -8.20
CA GLY A 331 29.39 -7.88 -7.26
C GLY A 331 29.14 -7.35 -5.85
N GLY A 332 30.21 -7.12 -5.10
CA GLY A 332 30.16 -6.56 -3.74
C GLY A 332 29.92 -7.60 -2.64
N ALA A 333 30.16 -7.16 -1.40
CA ALA A 333 29.89 -7.97 -0.22
C ALA A 333 28.38 -8.05 0.03
N ILE A 334 27.70 -6.90 -0.05
CA ILE A 334 26.27 -6.79 0.20
C ILE A 334 25.64 -5.93 -0.90
N GLY A 335 24.57 -6.41 -1.53
CA GLY A 335 23.78 -5.60 -2.45
C GLY A 335 23.07 -4.47 -1.70
N TRP A 336 22.16 -4.83 -0.80
CA TRP A 336 21.49 -3.88 0.10
C TRP A 336 21.55 -4.36 1.54
N ARG A 337 22.16 -3.55 2.40
CA ARG A 337 22.10 -3.68 3.86
C ARG A 337 21.02 -2.76 4.40
N VAL A 338 19.95 -3.30 4.97
CA VAL A 338 18.72 -2.54 5.21
C VAL A 338 18.10 -2.79 6.58
N GLY A 339 17.71 -1.72 7.27
CA GLY A 339 16.78 -1.73 8.38
C GLY A 339 15.84 -0.53 8.29
N SER A 340 14.54 -0.75 8.45
CA SER A 340 13.49 0.27 8.34
C SER A 340 12.23 -0.27 8.97
N GLN A 341 11.36 0.59 9.48
CA GLN A 341 10.05 0.18 10.00
C GLN A 341 9.30 -0.70 8.99
N GLN A 342 9.18 -0.18 7.76
CA GLN A 342 8.60 -0.90 6.64
C GLN A 342 9.21 -0.47 5.31
N TYR A 343 8.92 -1.22 4.25
CA TYR A 343 9.28 -0.86 2.88
C TYR A 343 8.60 -1.74 1.82
N THR A 344 8.62 -1.28 0.56
CA THR A 344 8.30 -2.07 -0.63
C THR A 344 9.39 -1.95 -1.70
N ALA A 345 9.96 -3.08 -2.11
CA ALA A 345 10.98 -3.16 -3.16
C ALA A 345 10.48 -4.02 -4.34
N ILE A 346 10.48 -3.47 -5.55
CA ILE A 346 9.97 -4.15 -6.76
C ILE A 346 10.99 -4.18 -7.89
N GLY A 347 11.30 -5.36 -8.41
CA GLY A 347 12.10 -5.50 -9.63
C GLY A 347 13.60 -5.24 -9.43
N LEU A 348 14.16 -5.76 -8.33
CA LEU A 348 15.60 -5.63 -8.06
C LEU A 348 16.35 -6.87 -8.56
N ARG A 349 17.55 -6.66 -9.09
CA ARG A 349 18.41 -7.69 -9.67
C ARG A 349 19.78 -7.73 -9.00
N PHE A 350 20.14 -8.87 -8.44
CA PHE A 350 21.42 -9.09 -7.77
C PHE A 350 22.23 -10.15 -8.51
N THR A 351 23.41 -9.77 -8.99
CA THR A 351 24.31 -10.66 -9.73
C THR A 351 25.65 -10.75 -9.00
N ASN A 352 25.97 -11.95 -8.49
CA ASN A 352 27.23 -12.25 -7.81
C ASN A 352 27.56 -11.35 -6.60
N CYS A 353 26.55 -10.84 -5.90
CA CYS A 353 26.72 -10.28 -4.56
C CYS A 353 27.00 -11.43 -3.58
N ILE A 354 27.94 -11.31 -2.65
CA ILE A 354 28.18 -12.37 -1.65
C ILE A 354 26.89 -12.62 -0.85
N THR A 355 26.29 -11.53 -0.36
CA THR A 355 24.91 -11.51 0.14
C THR A 355 24.11 -10.51 -0.68
N ALA A 356 22.99 -10.91 -1.28
CA ALA A 356 22.17 -9.98 -2.06
C ALA A 356 21.48 -8.95 -1.15
N VAL A 357 20.74 -9.43 -0.15
CA VAL A 357 20.06 -8.61 0.86
C VAL A 357 20.50 -9.04 2.25
N GLN A 358 20.94 -8.10 3.09
CA GLN A 358 21.21 -8.34 4.50
C GLN A 358 20.38 -7.37 5.36
N MET A 359 19.39 -7.91 6.05
CA MET A 359 18.49 -7.11 6.88
C MET A 359 19.06 -6.95 8.29
N VAL A 360 18.97 -5.74 8.81
CA VAL A 360 19.39 -5.35 10.16
C VAL A 360 18.20 -5.51 11.11
N TRP A 361 17.06 -4.92 10.75
CA TRP A 361 15.79 -4.99 11.48
C TRP A 361 14.62 -4.54 10.58
N ASP A 362 13.39 -4.92 10.90
CA ASP A 362 12.17 -4.33 10.35
C ASP A 362 10.97 -4.60 11.25
N TRP A 363 9.83 -4.00 10.92
CA TRP A 363 8.52 -4.50 11.36
C TRP A 363 7.86 -5.32 10.24
N GLY A 364 7.92 -4.84 8.99
CA GLY A 364 7.56 -5.68 7.86
C GLY A 364 7.97 -5.16 6.48
N PHE A 365 8.36 -6.07 5.58
CA PHE A 365 8.94 -5.71 4.28
C PHE A 365 8.42 -6.57 3.12
N ASN A 366 8.01 -5.90 2.02
CA ASN A 366 7.68 -6.57 0.76
C ASN A 366 8.83 -6.56 -0.25
N TRP A 367 9.23 -7.76 -0.69
CA TRP A 367 10.23 -8.00 -1.71
C TRP A 367 9.57 -8.67 -2.92
N GLN A 368 9.29 -7.91 -3.97
CA GLN A 368 8.54 -8.41 -5.13
C GLN A 368 9.35 -8.37 -6.42
N ARG A 369 9.18 -9.40 -7.27
CA ARG A 369 9.92 -9.54 -8.54
C ARG A 369 11.44 -9.39 -8.34
N ILE A 370 11.97 -9.98 -7.26
CA ILE A 370 13.40 -9.98 -6.99
C ILE A 370 14.06 -11.08 -7.79
N GLU A 371 15.16 -10.76 -8.45
CA GLU A 371 15.99 -11.73 -9.16
C GLU A 371 17.36 -11.80 -8.49
N VAL A 372 17.74 -12.97 -7.99
CA VAL A 372 19.09 -13.23 -7.46
C VAL A 372 19.74 -14.31 -8.32
N ASN A 373 20.97 -14.04 -8.78
CA ASN A 373 21.75 -15.01 -9.55
C ASN A 373 23.21 -15.05 -9.06
N GLY A 374 23.59 -16.20 -8.51
CA GLY A 374 24.92 -16.39 -7.92
C GLY A 374 25.07 -15.69 -6.58
N GLY A 375 26.23 -15.86 -5.94
CA GLY A 375 26.47 -15.43 -4.57
C GLY A 375 26.33 -16.56 -3.55
N THR A 376 26.36 -16.21 -2.26
CA THR A 376 26.33 -17.17 -1.15
C THR A 376 24.97 -17.20 -0.44
N ILE A 377 24.39 -16.02 -0.20
CA ILE A 377 23.10 -15.87 0.49
C ILE A 377 22.22 -14.90 -0.31
N ALA A 378 20.99 -15.29 -0.64
CA ALA A 378 20.05 -14.35 -1.27
C ALA A 378 19.51 -13.35 -0.23
N PHE A 379 18.89 -13.83 0.84
CA PHE A 379 18.36 -13.00 1.91
C PHE A 379 18.93 -13.45 3.26
N ASN A 380 19.67 -12.57 3.92
CA ASN A 380 20.06 -12.76 5.30
C ASN A 380 19.14 -11.93 6.21
N ILE A 381 18.16 -12.60 6.82
CA ILE A 381 17.19 -12.06 7.78
C ILE A 381 17.48 -12.56 9.20
N SER A 382 18.72 -12.99 9.45
CA SER A 382 19.13 -13.49 10.78
C SER A 382 19.53 -12.38 11.75
N GLY A 383 19.45 -11.12 11.32
CA GLY A 383 19.72 -9.94 12.14
C GLY A 383 18.96 -9.98 13.47
N ARG A 384 19.66 -9.57 14.52
CA ARG A 384 19.13 -9.40 15.88
C ARG A 384 19.54 -8.03 16.36
N GLY A 385 18.64 -7.29 16.99
CA GLY A 385 18.94 -5.95 17.45
C GLY A 385 17.69 -5.09 17.64
N GLY A 386 17.90 -3.79 17.79
CA GLY A 386 16.86 -2.83 18.18
C GLY A 386 16.69 -2.76 19.70
N ILE A 387 16.00 -1.73 20.16
CA ILE A 387 15.82 -1.41 21.60
C ILE A 387 15.24 -2.60 22.39
N ASP A 388 14.36 -3.40 21.76
CA ASP A 388 13.67 -4.52 22.40
C ASP A 388 14.14 -5.90 21.91
N GLY A 389 15.18 -5.94 21.07
CA GLY A 389 15.76 -7.19 20.57
C GLY A 389 14.95 -7.92 19.48
N GLN A 390 13.89 -7.31 18.91
CA GLN A 390 13.08 -7.90 17.83
C GLN A 390 13.91 -8.27 16.60
N GLY A 391 14.80 -7.38 16.14
CA GLY A 391 15.42 -7.53 14.83
C GLY A 391 14.39 -7.43 13.71
N ILE A 392 14.27 -8.48 12.89
CA ILE A 392 13.34 -8.56 11.75
C ILE A 392 12.00 -9.11 12.23
N GLY A 393 10.91 -8.36 12.02
CA GLY A 393 9.53 -8.77 12.29
C GLY A 393 9.01 -9.72 11.22
N SER A 394 8.88 -9.24 9.97
CA SER A 394 8.25 -10.01 8.90
C SER A 394 8.75 -9.68 7.49
N VAL A 395 8.87 -10.70 6.64
CA VAL A 395 9.22 -10.51 5.22
C VAL A 395 8.31 -11.30 4.28
N SER A 396 7.94 -10.68 3.15
CA SER A 396 7.25 -11.34 2.04
C SER A 396 8.13 -11.35 0.80
N ILE A 397 8.42 -12.54 0.27
CA ILE A 397 9.13 -12.74 -1.01
C ILE A 397 8.11 -13.17 -2.07
N ILE A 398 7.81 -12.28 -3.00
CA ILE A 398 6.66 -12.38 -3.91
C ILE A 398 7.14 -12.41 -5.37
N ASP A 399 6.62 -13.31 -6.20
CA ASP A 399 6.84 -13.37 -7.66
C ASP A 399 8.32 -13.39 -8.09
N SER A 400 9.19 -13.89 -7.23
CA SER A 400 10.64 -13.72 -7.33
C SER A 400 11.33 -14.92 -7.97
N THR A 401 12.61 -14.79 -8.30
CA THR A 401 13.45 -15.86 -8.85
C THR A 401 14.81 -15.86 -8.19
N ILE A 402 15.17 -16.96 -7.54
CA ILE A 402 16.43 -17.11 -6.81
C ILE A 402 17.21 -18.28 -7.41
N ASN A 403 18.38 -17.98 -7.98
CA ASN A 403 19.15 -18.93 -8.78
C ASN A 403 20.58 -19.07 -8.25
N ASN A 404 21.07 -20.33 -8.22
CA ASN A 404 22.48 -20.64 -8.01
C ASN A 404 23.06 -20.08 -6.71
N VAL A 405 22.27 -20.08 -5.63
CA VAL A 405 22.71 -19.67 -4.30
C VAL A 405 22.66 -20.86 -3.34
N PRO A 406 23.67 -21.08 -2.50
CA PRO A 406 23.59 -22.14 -1.52
C PRO A 406 22.50 -21.91 -0.46
N ILE A 407 22.30 -20.66 -0.02
CA ILE A 407 21.27 -20.30 0.95
C ILE A 407 20.30 -19.30 0.32
N GLY A 408 19.02 -19.67 0.23
CA GLY A 408 17.95 -18.76 -0.17
C GLY A 408 17.74 -17.71 0.93
N LEU A 409 17.12 -18.10 2.03
CA LEU A 409 16.85 -17.26 3.20
C LEU A 409 17.59 -17.83 4.40
N LEU A 410 18.46 -17.03 5.04
CA LEU A 410 19.07 -17.31 6.33
C LEU A 410 18.29 -16.59 7.43
N THR A 411 17.61 -17.33 8.31
CA THR A 411 16.86 -16.81 9.45
C THR A 411 17.56 -17.09 10.78
N ASN A 412 17.15 -16.40 11.86
CA ASN A 412 17.75 -16.56 13.17
C ASN A 412 17.18 -17.79 13.92
N ASP A 413 17.88 -18.24 14.97
CA ASP A 413 17.49 -19.41 15.77
C ASP A 413 16.62 -19.10 17.00
N HIS A 414 15.87 -18.00 16.99
CA HIS A 414 15.15 -17.53 18.18
C HIS A 414 13.97 -18.46 18.44
N ALA A 415 13.87 -18.99 19.65
CA ALA A 415 12.91 -20.06 19.96
C ALA A 415 11.46 -19.59 19.96
N THR A 416 11.20 -18.30 20.21
CA THR A 416 9.84 -17.76 20.45
C THR A 416 9.48 -16.54 19.62
N GLN A 417 10.44 -15.92 18.93
CA GLN A 417 10.25 -14.71 18.10
C GLN A 417 11.19 -14.75 16.87
N PRO A 418 11.21 -15.84 16.09
CA PRO A 418 11.88 -15.80 14.80
C PRO A 418 11.06 -14.93 13.82
N PRO A 419 11.69 -14.35 12.79
CA PRO A 419 10.99 -13.54 11.80
C PRO A 419 9.87 -14.32 11.10
N ASN A 420 8.72 -13.68 10.90
CA ASN A 420 7.67 -14.21 10.04
C ASN A 420 8.16 -14.20 8.58
N ILE A 421 7.94 -15.29 7.86
CA ILE A 421 8.37 -15.42 6.45
C ILE A 421 7.17 -15.84 5.62
N VAL A 422 6.92 -15.15 4.51
CA VAL A 422 5.97 -15.55 3.47
C VAL A 422 6.70 -15.63 2.14
N ILE A 423 6.61 -16.78 1.46
CA ILE A 423 7.14 -17.01 0.12
C ILE A 423 5.95 -17.29 -0.79
N ASP A 424 5.70 -16.42 -1.75
CA ASP A 424 4.55 -16.47 -2.65
C ASP A 424 5.02 -16.45 -4.11
N ASN A 425 4.65 -17.46 -4.89
CA ASN A 425 4.97 -17.62 -6.31
C ASN A 425 6.46 -17.38 -6.66
N THR A 426 7.37 -17.97 -5.89
CA THR A 426 8.82 -17.77 -6.06
C THR A 426 9.50 -19.00 -6.63
N ALA A 427 10.26 -18.81 -7.71
CA ALA A 427 11.03 -19.85 -8.34
C ALA A 427 12.44 -19.93 -7.73
N PHE A 428 12.82 -21.12 -7.27
CA PHE A 428 14.16 -21.44 -6.81
C PHE A 428 14.79 -22.41 -7.81
N ASN A 429 15.97 -22.09 -8.33
CA ASN A 429 16.70 -22.98 -9.24
C ASN A 429 18.11 -23.19 -8.73
N ASN A 430 18.48 -24.46 -8.49
CA ASN A 430 19.77 -24.82 -7.94
C ASN A 430 20.06 -24.05 -6.65
N VAL A 431 19.20 -24.22 -5.64
CA VAL A 431 19.36 -23.62 -4.32
C VAL A 431 19.66 -24.70 -3.28
N GLY A 432 20.64 -24.51 -2.40
CA GLY A 432 21.05 -25.54 -1.42
C GLY A 432 20.02 -25.77 -0.32
N ALA A 433 19.60 -24.70 0.35
CA ALA A 433 18.47 -24.63 1.27
C ALA A 433 17.62 -23.38 0.94
N ILE A 434 16.30 -23.53 0.81
CA ILE A 434 15.42 -22.37 0.58
C ILE A 434 15.32 -21.54 1.85
N VAL A 435 15.11 -22.17 3.01
CA VAL A 435 15.14 -21.50 4.32
C VAL A 435 16.05 -22.30 5.25
N GLN A 436 17.04 -21.62 5.82
CA GLN A 436 18.00 -22.18 6.76
C GLN A 436 18.09 -21.30 8.02
N VAL A 437 18.20 -21.95 9.17
CA VAL A 437 18.42 -21.30 10.47
C VAL A 437 19.92 -21.12 10.70
N ALA A 438 20.33 -20.02 11.32
CA ALA A 438 21.71 -19.71 11.68
C ALA A 438 22.47 -20.86 12.39
N ASN A 439 21.77 -21.70 13.16
CA ASN A 439 22.35 -22.87 13.82
C ASN A 439 22.65 -24.08 12.89
N GLY A 440 22.40 -23.95 11.59
CA GLY A 440 22.59 -25.00 10.58
C GLY A 440 21.35 -25.83 10.26
N THR A 441 20.24 -25.63 10.96
CA THR A 441 18.99 -26.38 10.71
C THR A 441 18.34 -25.92 9.40
N THR A 442 17.98 -26.86 8.53
CA THR A 442 17.21 -26.55 7.30
C THR A 442 15.71 -26.58 7.60
N LEU A 443 15.02 -25.43 7.49
CA LEU A 443 13.55 -25.34 7.65
C LEU A 443 12.82 -25.67 6.36
N PHE A 444 13.36 -25.25 5.22
CA PHE A 444 12.81 -25.56 3.91
C PHE A 444 13.92 -26.08 2.98
N PRO A 445 13.93 -27.38 2.64
CA PRO A 445 14.92 -27.96 1.74
C PRO A 445 15.02 -27.25 0.38
N GLY A 446 16.23 -27.22 -0.16
CA GLY A 446 16.53 -26.66 -1.48
C GLY A 446 16.16 -27.55 -2.66
N GLY A 447 16.72 -27.21 -3.83
CA GLY A 447 16.52 -27.86 -5.11
C GLY A 447 16.17 -26.87 -6.22
N SER A 448 15.56 -27.38 -7.28
CA SER A 448 14.93 -26.57 -8.33
C SER A 448 13.42 -26.80 -8.29
N GLN A 449 12.66 -25.79 -7.86
CA GLN A 449 11.21 -25.85 -7.69
C GLN A 449 10.59 -24.46 -7.75
N THR A 450 9.31 -24.37 -8.08
CA THR A 450 8.51 -23.16 -7.90
C THR A 450 7.60 -23.33 -6.71
N VAL A 451 7.73 -22.43 -5.74
CA VAL A 451 6.95 -22.44 -4.49
C VAL A 451 5.72 -21.58 -4.71
N ASP A 452 4.55 -22.19 -4.60
CA ASP A 452 3.28 -21.49 -4.77
C ASP A 452 2.95 -20.60 -3.55
N LEU A 453 2.85 -21.20 -2.37
CA LEU A 453 2.81 -20.49 -1.09
C LEU A 453 3.46 -21.34 0.01
N TRP A 454 4.36 -20.72 0.77
CA TRP A 454 4.99 -21.29 1.96
C TRP A 454 5.14 -20.18 3.00
N ALA A 455 4.96 -20.50 4.27
CA ALA A 455 5.14 -19.52 5.33
C ALA A 455 5.83 -20.08 6.59
N HIS A 456 6.26 -19.19 7.46
CA HIS A 456 6.76 -19.48 8.81
C HIS A 456 6.24 -18.37 9.72
N GLY A 457 5.56 -18.73 10.80
CA GLY A 457 5.00 -17.76 11.75
C GLY A 457 3.65 -18.18 12.31
N ARG A 458 3.01 -17.29 13.07
CA ARG A 458 1.64 -17.50 13.57
C ARG A 458 0.63 -17.28 12.45
N ARG A 459 -0.25 -18.25 12.23
CA ARG A 459 -1.23 -18.27 11.14
C ARG A 459 -2.63 -18.45 11.68
N TYR A 460 -3.58 -17.78 11.05
CA TYR A 460 -4.99 -17.78 11.42
C TYR A 460 -5.88 -18.21 10.25
N ASN A 461 -6.87 -19.04 10.55
CA ASN A 461 -8.02 -19.32 9.68
C ASN A 461 -9.28 -19.01 10.50
N GLY A 462 -10.01 -17.96 10.14
CA GLY A 462 -10.97 -17.34 11.05
C GLY A 462 -10.26 -16.73 12.26
N GLY A 463 -10.73 -17.06 13.46
CA GLY A 463 -10.17 -16.59 14.74
C GLY A 463 -9.10 -17.51 15.37
N ASP A 464 -8.94 -18.74 14.88
CA ASP A 464 -8.05 -19.73 15.49
C ASP A 464 -6.62 -19.61 14.96
N GLY A 465 -5.68 -19.31 15.85
CA GLY A 465 -4.28 -19.03 15.51
C GLY A 465 -3.27 -20.02 16.06
N GLU A 466 -2.37 -20.51 15.20
CA GLU A 466 -1.28 -21.41 15.59
C GLU A 466 0.05 -21.06 14.93
N TYR A 467 1.15 -21.34 15.62
CA TYR A 467 2.49 -21.21 15.04
C TYR A 467 2.79 -22.38 14.10
N GLN A 468 2.99 -22.09 12.80
CA GLN A 468 3.14 -23.11 11.77
C GLN A 468 4.26 -22.79 10.78
N THR A 469 4.89 -23.85 10.27
CA THR A 469 5.94 -23.79 9.25
C THR A 469 5.64 -24.77 8.14
N GLY A 470 5.69 -24.34 6.88
CA GLY A 470 5.39 -25.21 5.74
C GLY A 470 4.57 -24.54 4.66
N HIS A 471 4.14 -25.36 3.69
CA HIS A 471 3.19 -24.91 2.69
C HIS A 471 1.88 -24.44 3.34
N VAL A 472 1.28 -23.43 2.72
CA VAL A 472 -0.04 -22.92 3.14
C VAL A 472 -1.05 -23.45 2.14
N THR A 473 -2.06 -24.18 2.62
CA THR A 473 -3.17 -24.70 1.82
C THR A 473 -4.40 -23.81 1.97
N ASN A 474 -5.37 -23.95 1.05
CA ASN A 474 -6.66 -23.26 1.12
C ASN A 474 -6.59 -21.72 1.09
N ARG A 475 -5.53 -21.17 0.51
CA ARG A 475 -5.51 -19.72 0.24
C ARG A 475 -6.63 -19.36 -0.75
N PRO A 476 -7.34 -18.25 -0.53
CA PRO A 476 -8.16 -17.65 -1.57
C PRO A 476 -7.35 -17.41 -2.85
N SER A 477 -7.96 -17.67 -4.00
CA SER A 477 -7.27 -17.46 -5.27
C SER A 477 -7.15 -15.97 -5.56
N LYS A 478 -5.94 -15.53 -5.94
CA LYS A 478 -5.78 -14.16 -6.47
C LYS A 478 -6.60 -14.02 -7.74
N ALA A 479 -7.35 -12.92 -7.86
CA ALA A 479 -8.14 -12.65 -9.05
C ALA A 479 -7.27 -12.60 -10.31
N TYR A 480 -7.73 -13.22 -11.40
CA TYR A 480 -6.96 -13.28 -12.65
C TYR A 480 -6.66 -11.88 -13.24
N SER A 481 -7.56 -10.92 -13.02
CA SER A 481 -7.42 -9.51 -13.41
C SER A 481 -6.21 -8.82 -12.77
N LEU A 482 -5.76 -9.29 -11.60
CA LEU A 482 -4.57 -8.77 -10.90
C LEU A 482 -3.24 -9.32 -11.44
N LEU A 483 -3.28 -10.34 -12.30
CA LEU A 483 -2.12 -11.14 -12.69
C LEU A 483 -1.69 -10.89 -14.15
N ASP A 484 -0.37 -10.90 -14.37
CA ASP A 484 0.31 -10.95 -15.66
C ASP A 484 1.24 -12.17 -15.68
N GLY A 485 0.95 -13.14 -16.55
CA GLY A 485 1.71 -14.39 -16.63
C GLY A 485 1.72 -15.21 -15.33
N GLY A 486 0.70 -15.06 -14.48
CA GLY A 486 0.59 -15.72 -13.18
C GLY A 486 1.33 -15.02 -12.03
N LYS A 487 1.96 -13.87 -12.30
CA LYS A 487 2.56 -12.97 -11.30
C LYS A 487 1.66 -11.76 -11.10
N LEU A 488 1.70 -11.08 -9.96
CA LEU A 488 1.07 -9.78 -9.83
C LEU A 488 1.62 -8.82 -10.89
N PHE A 489 0.71 -8.08 -11.54
CA PHE A 489 1.08 -7.08 -12.54
C PHE A 489 1.90 -5.94 -11.88
N THR A 490 3.01 -5.56 -12.50
CA THR A 490 3.75 -4.35 -12.11
C THR A 490 4.10 -3.50 -13.32
N ARG A 491 4.14 -2.19 -13.12
CA ARG A 491 4.47 -1.21 -14.15
C ARG A 491 5.32 -0.09 -13.53
N LEU A 492 6.53 0.09 -14.07
CA LEU A 492 7.44 1.13 -13.61
C LEU A 492 6.88 2.53 -13.87
N ARG A 493 7.21 3.46 -12.98
CA ARG A 493 7.01 4.89 -13.17
C ARG A 493 7.55 5.36 -14.53
N PRO A 494 6.73 5.94 -15.41
CA PRO A 494 7.19 6.44 -16.71
C PRO A 494 8.10 7.65 -16.53
N GLN A 495 9.19 7.73 -17.33
CA GLN A 495 10.04 8.93 -17.38
C GLN A 495 10.07 9.61 -18.76
N TYR A 496 9.37 9.03 -19.74
CA TYR A 496 9.23 9.58 -21.09
C TYR A 496 10.57 9.84 -21.79
N GLU A 497 11.55 8.97 -21.56
CA GLU A 497 12.97 9.10 -21.93
C GLU A 497 13.14 9.40 -23.43
N ASN A 498 12.31 8.78 -24.26
CA ASN A 498 12.37 8.87 -25.71
C ASN A 498 11.50 9.98 -26.31
N LEU A 499 10.79 10.77 -25.49
CA LEU A 499 10.00 11.91 -25.96
C LEU A 499 10.84 13.19 -25.99
N PRO A 500 10.85 13.94 -27.10
CA PRO A 500 11.46 15.26 -27.13
C PRO A 500 10.63 16.26 -26.31
N ALA A 501 11.24 17.37 -25.86
CA ALA A 501 10.53 18.44 -25.13
C ALA A 501 9.29 18.97 -25.87
N SER A 502 9.28 18.96 -27.20
CA SER A 502 8.13 19.34 -28.03
C SER A 502 6.90 18.43 -27.89
N SER A 503 7.06 17.24 -27.29
CA SER A 503 5.96 16.32 -26.98
C SER A 503 5.25 16.66 -25.66
N PHE A 504 5.66 17.74 -24.99
CA PHE A 504 5.07 18.23 -23.76
C PHE A 504 4.35 19.56 -24.02
N LEU A 505 3.16 19.71 -23.45
CA LEU A 505 2.45 20.97 -23.38
C LEU A 505 2.70 21.57 -21.98
N ILE A 506 3.09 22.83 -21.89
CA ILE A 506 3.59 23.44 -20.64
C ILE A 506 2.50 24.27 -19.97
N ALA A 507 2.10 23.93 -18.74
CA ALA A 507 0.96 24.56 -18.05
C ALA A 507 1.08 26.10 -17.93
N THR A 508 2.27 26.61 -17.58
CA THR A 508 2.52 28.05 -17.38
C THR A 508 2.46 28.87 -18.67
N GLU A 509 2.77 28.26 -19.82
CA GLU A 509 2.62 28.89 -21.14
C GLU A 509 1.15 28.94 -21.60
N HIS A 510 0.27 28.21 -20.91
CA HIS A 510 -1.17 28.14 -21.16
C HIS A 510 -2.00 28.80 -20.04
N GLY A 511 -1.41 29.72 -19.29
CA GLY A 511 -2.11 30.57 -18.33
C GLY A 511 -2.37 29.94 -16.96
N CYS A 512 -1.79 28.77 -16.66
CA CYS A 512 -1.85 28.18 -15.32
C CYS A 512 -0.79 28.83 -14.43
N SER A 513 -1.18 29.66 -13.48
CA SER A 513 -0.23 30.27 -12.54
C SER A 513 0.27 29.24 -11.54
N ASN A 514 1.59 29.20 -11.33
CA ASN A 514 2.29 28.31 -10.41
C ASN A 514 2.94 29.05 -9.22
N ASP A 515 2.51 30.29 -8.96
CA ASP A 515 3.08 31.20 -7.97
C ASP A 515 2.38 31.20 -6.61
N ALA A 516 1.55 30.18 -6.33
CA ALA A 516 0.71 30.07 -5.13
C ALA A 516 -0.39 31.14 -5.01
N THR A 517 -0.71 31.86 -6.10
CA THR A 517 -1.74 32.90 -6.08
C THR A 517 -2.82 32.69 -7.14
N GLY A 518 -3.90 33.46 -6.99
CA GLY A 518 -4.98 33.48 -7.95
C GLY A 518 -5.90 32.26 -7.90
N ASP A 519 -6.53 31.98 -9.04
CA ASP A 519 -7.39 30.83 -9.26
C ASP A 519 -7.13 30.29 -10.67
N SER A 520 -6.42 29.18 -10.73
CA SER A 520 -6.00 28.53 -11.97
C SER A 520 -7.01 27.47 -12.46
N THR A 521 -8.16 27.27 -11.80
CA THR A 521 -9.11 26.18 -12.12
C THR A 521 -9.50 26.13 -13.61
N ASN A 522 -9.92 27.26 -14.18
CA ASN A 522 -10.37 27.29 -15.58
C ASN A 522 -9.20 27.10 -16.57
N ALA A 523 -8.04 27.69 -16.26
CA ALA A 523 -6.85 27.58 -17.11
C ALA A 523 -6.34 26.14 -17.13
N ILE A 524 -6.25 25.48 -15.98
CA ILE A 524 -5.81 24.09 -15.85
C ILE A 524 -6.78 23.15 -16.60
N ASN A 525 -8.09 23.31 -16.43
CA ASN A 525 -9.08 22.52 -17.15
C ASN A 525 -8.96 22.68 -18.68
N ALA A 526 -8.73 23.90 -19.18
CA ALA A 526 -8.54 24.14 -20.61
C ALA A 526 -7.23 23.53 -21.11
N PHE A 527 -6.15 23.69 -20.35
CA PHE A 527 -4.83 23.15 -20.62
C PHE A 527 -4.83 21.62 -20.70
N LEU A 528 -5.39 20.93 -19.70
CA LEU A 528 -5.47 19.47 -19.66
C LEU A 528 -6.28 18.91 -20.84
N LYS A 529 -7.42 19.54 -21.18
CA LYS A 529 -8.22 19.19 -22.36
C LYS A 529 -7.42 19.35 -23.66
N GLN A 530 -6.65 20.42 -23.78
CA GLN A 530 -5.81 20.65 -24.95
C GLN A 530 -4.68 19.62 -25.06
N ALA A 531 -4.00 19.32 -23.96
CA ALA A 531 -2.91 18.33 -23.92
C ALA A 531 -3.43 16.94 -24.33
N ALA A 532 -4.52 16.49 -23.71
CA ALA A 532 -5.16 15.21 -24.02
C ALA A 532 -5.62 15.14 -25.50
N ALA A 533 -6.31 16.17 -25.99
CA ALA A 533 -6.77 16.23 -27.39
C ALA A 533 -5.62 16.23 -28.41
N SER A 534 -4.44 16.72 -28.01
CA SER A 534 -3.25 16.77 -28.85
C SER A 534 -2.35 15.54 -28.69
N GLY A 535 -2.66 14.63 -27.75
CA GLY A 535 -1.81 13.48 -27.41
C GLY A 535 -0.45 13.87 -26.82
N LEU A 536 -0.34 15.06 -26.23
CA LEU A 536 0.88 15.58 -25.60
C LEU A 536 0.88 15.29 -24.10
N VAL A 537 2.07 15.21 -23.51
CA VAL A 537 2.22 15.12 -22.05
C VAL A 537 1.91 16.50 -21.45
N ALA A 538 0.93 16.58 -20.55
CA ALA A 538 0.62 17.77 -19.78
C ALA A 538 1.71 17.96 -18.72
N TYR A 539 2.66 18.86 -18.98
CA TYR A 539 3.75 19.18 -18.07
C TYR A 539 3.37 20.33 -17.14
N PHE A 540 3.47 20.08 -15.83
CA PHE A 540 3.34 21.08 -14.79
C PHE A 540 4.74 21.41 -14.24
N PRO A 541 5.36 22.53 -14.64
CA PRO A 541 6.56 23.02 -13.97
C PRO A 541 6.34 23.12 -12.45
N ALA A 542 7.41 22.91 -11.68
CA ALA A 542 7.35 23.00 -10.22
C ALA A 542 6.71 24.33 -9.76
N GLY A 543 5.94 24.28 -8.69
CA GLY A 543 5.23 25.42 -8.13
C GLY A 543 3.88 25.02 -7.56
N ILE A 544 3.09 26.02 -7.19
CA ILE A 544 1.80 25.84 -6.52
C ILE A 544 0.70 26.47 -7.36
N TYR A 545 -0.23 25.64 -7.80
CA TYR A 545 -1.35 25.98 -8.65
C TYR A 545 -2.62 26.01 -7.81
N SER A 546 -3.00 27.20 -7.33
CA SER A 546 -4.20 27.36 -6.51
C SER A 546 -5.48 27.19 -7.33
N ILE A 547 -6.44 26.43 -6.82
CA ILE A 547 -7.74 26.16 -7.45
C ILE A 547 -8.89 26.51 -6.51
N ARG A 548 -9.97 27.09 -7.05
CA ARG A 548 -11.21 27.39 -6.30
C ARG A 548 -12.44 26.68 -6.86
N GLY A 549 -12.19 25.62 -7.63
CA GLY A 549 -13.19 24.74 -8.22
C GLY A 549 -12.54 23.46 -8.72
N THR A 550 -13.35 22.50 -9.12
CA THR A 550 -12.88 21.18 -9.57
C THR A 550 -12.00 21.27 -10.82
N VAL A 551 -10.85 20.62 -10.79
CA VAL A 551 -10.02 20.30 -11.95
C VAL A 551 -10.34 18.89 -12.42
N THR A 552 -10.75 18.72 -13.68
CA THR A 552 -10.94 17.42 -14.31
C THR A 552 -9.73 17.11 -15.20
N ILE A 553 -9.09 15.97 -14.96
CA ILE A 553 -8.06 15.37 -15.82
C ILE A 553 -8.78 14.42 -16.80
N PRO A 554 -8.86 14.75 -18.10
CA PRO A 554 -9.60 13.93 -19.06
C PRO A 554 -8.96 12.54 -19.26
N VAL A 555 -9.77 11.52 -19.52
CA VAL A 555 -9.25 10.21 -19.96
C VAL A 555 -8.34 10.35 -21.19
N GLY A 556 -7.25 9.57 -21.24
CA GLY A 556 -6.20 9.67 -22.25
C GLY A 556 -5.05 10.61 -21.88
N SER A 557 -5.12 11.27 -20.72
CA SER A 557 -4.08 12.22 -20.28
C SER A 557 -2.80 11.53 -19.80
N LYS A 558 -1.68 12.20 -20.04
CA LYS A 558 -0.38 11.95 -19.40
C LYS A 558 0.01 13.23 -18.67
N VAL A 559 0.09 13.19 -17.35
CA VAL A 559 0.35 14.34 -16.48
C VAL A 559 1.68 14.13 -15.78
N GLN A 560 2.59 15.08 -15.94
CA GLN A 560 3.94 15.03 -15.39
C GLN A 560 4.23 16.34 -14.66
N GLY A 561 4.47 16.27 -13.35
CA GLY A 561 5.00 17.39 -12.59
C GLY A 561 6.53 17.43 -12.58
N SER A 562 7.12 18.26 -11.72
CA SER A 562 8.56 18.25 -11.44
C SER A 562 8.79 18.67 -9.99
N SER A 563 9.42 17.81 -9.18
CA SER A 563 9.48 17.97 -7.72
C SER A 563 8.11 18.17 -7.08
N TRP A 564 7.16 17.26 -7.40
CA TRP A 564 5.82 17.25 -6.81
C TRP A 564 5.04 18.56 -7.00
N SER A 565 4.78 18.91 -8.27
CA SER A 565 4.03 20.11 -8.64
C SER A 565 2.65 20.12 -7.97
N GLN A 566 2.30 21.22 -7.29
CA GLN A 566 1.20 21.19 -6.32
C GLN A 566 -0.10 21.74 -6.91
N ILE A 567 -1.18 20.97 -6.88
CA ILE A 567 -2.54 21.48 -7.05
C ILE A 567 -3.10 21.78 -5.66
N GLN A 568 -3.32 23.06 -5.35
CA GLN A 568 -3.73 23.52 -4.01
C GLN A 568 -5.19 23.98 -4.00
N ALA A 569 -6.08 23.17 -3.43
CA ALA A 569 -7.50 23.50 -3.29
C ALA A 569 -7.74 24.53 -2.17
N THR A 570 -8.54 25.57 -2.45
CA THR A 570 -8.83 26.61 -1.46
C THR A 570 -10.14 27.34 -1.73
N GLY A 571 -10.65 28.04 -0.71
CA GLY A 571 -11.81 28.91 -0.81
C GLY A 571 -13.15 28.20 -0.58
N SER A 572 -14.24 28.99 -0.66
CA SER A 572 -15.58 28.58 -0.21
C SER A 572 -16.20 27.41 -0.99
N TYR A 573 -15.70 27.11 -2.18
CA TYR A 573 -16.17 25.95 -2.95
C TYR A 573 -15.92 24.62 -2.21
N PHE A 574 -14.85 24.54 -1.41
CA PHE A 574 -14.44 23.34 -0.69
C PHE A 574 -14.73 23.38 0.81
N GLN A 575 -15.47 24.38 1.31
CA GLN A 575 -15.67 24.59 2.76
C GLN A 575 -16.80 23.75 3.38
N ASP A 576 -17.76 23.29 2.57
CA ASP A 576 -18.97 22.65 3.10
C ASP A 576 -18.80 21.13 3.23
N MET A 577 -18.47 20.66 4.44
CA MET A 577 -18.37 19.22 4.74
C MET A 577 -19.67 18.44 4.50
N LYS A 578 -20.85 19.10 4.48
CA LYS A 578 -22.14 18.45 4.21
C LYS A 578 -22.42 18.28 2.73
N LYS A 579 -21.63 18.97 1.89
CA LYS A 579 -21.71 18.89 0.43
C LYS A 579 -20.31 18.79 -0.16
N PRO A 580 -19.59 17.68 0.08
CA PRO A 580 -18.24 17.53 -0.38
C PRO A 580 -18.10 17.80 -1.89
N LYS A 581 -16.97 18.38 -2.26
CA LYS A 581 -16.61 18.75 -3.63
C LYS A 581 -15.25 18.19 -3.97
N VAL A 582 -15.18 17.59 -5.15
CA VAL A 582 -13.95 17.07 -5.74
C VAL A 582 -13.02 18.23 -6.10
N ALA A 583 -11.79 18.20 -5.61
CA ALA A 583 -10.72 19.10 -6.01
C ALA A 583 -10.12 18.66 -7.35
N VAL A 584 -9.69 17.40 -7.44
CA VAL A 584 -9.17 16.79 -8.68
C VAL A 584 -9.98 15.55 -9.05
N ARG A 585 -10.63 15.60 -10.20
CA ARG A 585 -11.37 14.48 -10.79
C ARG A 585 -10.53 13.85 -11.89
N VAL A 586 -10.24 12.55 -11.78
CA VAL A 586 -9.44 11.80 -12.75
C VAL A 586 -10.34 10.92 -13.59
N GLY A 587 -10.64 11.37 -14.81
CA GLY A 587 -11.70 10.81 -15.64
C GLY A 587 -13.09 11.15 -15.12
N GLU A 588 -14.09 11.06 -15.99
CA GLU A 588 -15.50 11.07 -15.59
C GLU A 588 -15.95 9.63 -15.29
N GLU A 589 -17.06 9.48 -14.56
CA GLU A 589 -17.59 8.15 -14.26
C GLU A 589 -17.92 7.38 -15.56
N GLY A 590 -17.46 6.13 -15.64
CA GLY A 590 -17.64 5.27 -16.80
C GLY A 590 -16.62 5.50 -17.93
N ASP A 591 -15.67 6.43 -17.78
CA ASP A 591 -14.56 6.57 -18.72
C ASP A 591 -13.68 5.31 -18.69
N ILE A 592 -13.37 4.78 -19.87
CA ILE A 592 -12.43 3.66 -20.07
C ILE A 592 -11.29 4.16 -20.96
N GLY A 593 -10.04 4.04 -20.53
CA GLY A 593 -8.92 4.51 -21.30
C GLY A 593 -7.56 4.40 -20.63
N THR A 594 -6.69 5.34 -20.97
CA THR A 594 -5.36 5.45 -20.36
C THR A 594 -5.32 6.67 -19.44
N MET A 595 -4.52 6.60 -18.40
CA MET A 595 -4.25 7.72 -17.50
C MET A 595 -2.86 7.51 -16.89
N GLU A 596 -2.00 8.51 -16.99
CA GLU A 596 -0.69 8.48 -16.35
C GLU A 596 -0.53 9.78 -15.54
N ILE A 597 -0.27 9.68 -14.24
CA ILE A 597 0.01 10.82 -13.36
C ILE A 597 1.32 10.56 -12.62
N ALA A 598 2.29 11.44 -12.75
CA ALA A 598 3.58 11.33 -12.06
C ALA A 598 4.10 12.67 -11.52
N ASP A 599 4.81 12.64 -10.38
CA ASP A 599 5.42 13.79 -9.70
C ASP A 599 4.42 14.94 -9.40
N MET A 600 3.20 14.63 -8.96
CA MET A 600 2.19 15.62 -8.55
C MET A 600 1.95 15.60 -7.03
N LEU A 601 1.63 16.75 -6.45
CA LEU A 601 1.13 16.85 -5.07
C LEU A 601 -0.27 17.45 -5.06
N PHE A 602 -1.21 16.81 -4.39
CA PHE A 602 -2.54 17.36 -4.16
C PHE A 602 -2.62 17.87 -2.73
N THR A 603 -2.94 19.15 -2.55
CA THR A 603 -2.92 19.78 -1.23
C THR A 603 -4.02 20.82 -1.06
N VAL A 604 -4.15 21.39 0.14
CA VAL A 604 -5.17 22.39 0.47
C VAL A 604 -4.55 23.65 1.08
N LYS A 605 -5.32 24.74 1.06
CA LYS A 605 -5.05 25.96 1.81
C LYS A 605 -6.31 26.45 2.52
N GLY A 606 -6.21 26.51 3.85
CA GLY A 606 -7.24 26.95 4.78
C GLY A 606 -8.28 25.88 5.10
N ASN A 607 -9.39 26.31 5.70
CA ASN A 607 -10.53 25.45 5.98
C ASN A 607 -11.16 24.98 4.65
N THR A 608 -11.01 23.69 4.36
CA THR A 608 -11.52 23.01 3.17
C THR A 608 -12.23 21.72 3.56
N ALA A 609 -13.04 21.78 4.62
CA ALA A 609 -13.71 20.63 5.22
C ALA A 609 -14.54 19.75 4.25
N GLY A 610 -14.96 20.29 3.10
CA GLY A 610 -15.67 19.57 2.05
C GLY A 610 -14.79 19.06 0.92
N ALA A 611 -13.46 19.21 0.96
CA ALA A 611 -12.61 18.75 -0.13
C ALA A 611 -12.52 17.22 -0.20
N ILE A 612 -12.84 16.66 -1.37
CA ILE A 612 -12.36 15.34 -1.80
C ILE A 612 -11.14 15.61 -2.66
N MET A 613 -9.94 15.28 -2.18
CA MET A 613 -8.71 15.72 -2.85
C MET A 613 -8.55 15.11 -4.23
N VAL A 614 -8.68 13.78 -4.33
CA VAL A 614 -8.64 13.05 -5.59
C VAL A 614 -9.82 12.09 -5.67
N GLU A 615 -10.64 12.24 -6.70
CA GLU A 615 -11.66 11.26 -7.12
C GLU A 615 -11.17 10.59 -8.40
N TRP A 616 -10.95 9.28 -8.35
CA TRP A 616 -10.44 8.46 -9.43
C TRP A 616 -11.56 7.63 -10.03
N ASN A 617 -11.94 7.95 -11.27
CA ASN A 617 -13.10 7.38 -11.97
C ASN A 617 -12.73 6.52 -13.17
N VAL A 618 -11.55 6.76 -13.75
CA VAL A 618 -11.14 6.09 -14.98
C VAL A 618 -10.94 4.58 -14.76
N HIS A 619 -11.47 3.79 -15.68
CA HIS A 619 -11.15 2.38 -15.81
C HIS A 619 -10.05 2.20 -16.87
N GLU A 620 -9.14 1.27 -16.64
CA GLU A 620 -8.08 0.96 -17.58
C GLU A 620 -8.64 0.35 -18.88
N SER A 621 -8.02 0.71 -20.00
CA SER A 621 -8.29 0.11 -21.33
C SER A 621 -7.42 -1.12 -21.62
N SER A 622 -6.30 -1.23 -20.91
CA SER A 622 -5.44 -2.41 -20.80
C SER A 622 -4.81 -2.44 -19.40
N GLN A 623 -4.36 -3.59 -18.94
CA GLN A 623 -3.79 -3.78 -17.60
C GLN A 623 -2.75 -2.71 -17.23
N GLY A 624 -2.97 -2.01 -16.12
CA GLY A 624 -2.13 -0.92 -15.61
C GLY A 624 -2.10 0.35 -16.45
N SER A 625 -3.00 0.52 -17.41
CA SER A 625 -3.00 1.70 -18.29
C SER A 625 -3.57 2.96 -17.65
N ALA A 626 -4.30 2.83 -16.54
CA ALA A 626 -4.74 3.91 -15.68
C ALA A 626 -3.95 3.86 -14.37
N ALA A 627 -3.10 4.85 -14.11
CA ALA A 627 -2.08 4.72 -13.08
C ALA A 627 -1.49 6.03 -12.56
N MET A 628 -0.97 5.99 -11.34
CA MET A 628 -0.35 7.09 -10.60
C MET A 628 0.95 6.63 -9.92
N TRP A 629 2.02 7.42 -10.05
CA TRP A 629 3.34 7.15 -9.45
C TRP A 629 3.92 8.38 -8.77
N ASP A 630 4.63 8.19 -7.65
CA ASP A 630 5.38 9.28 -6.97
C ASP A 630 4.54 10.56 -6.88
N SER A 631 3.26 10.39 -6.58
CA SER A 631 2.29 11.47 -6.50
C SER A 631 1.50 11.30 -5.22
N HIS A 632 1.43 12.37 -4.44
CA HIS A 632 1.02 12.30 -3.05
C HIS A 632 -0.13 13.26 -2.78
N ILE A 633 -0.82 13.04 -1.66
CA ILE A 633 -1.86 13.91 -1.13
C ILE A 633 -1.38 14.37 0.24
N ARG A 634 -1.12 15.66 0.40
CA ARG A 634 -0.73 16.26 1.68
C ARG A 634 -1.75 17.29 2.10
N VAL A 635 -2.33 17.14 3.28
CA VAL A 635 -3.29 18.11 3.82
C VAL A 635 -2.65 18.85 5.00
N GLY A 636 -2.23 20.10 4.76
CA GLY A 636 -1.62 20.99 5.76
C GLY A 636 -0.11 20.77 5.99
N GLY A 637 0.39 21.18 7.15
CA GLY A 637 1.75 20.90 7.61
C GLY A 637 2.87 21.68 6.91
N GLY A 638 2.53 22.79 6.24
CA GLY A 638 3.53 23.63 5.57
C GLY A 638 3.13 25.09 5.47
N ILE A 639 4.11 25.93 5.14
CA ILE A 639 3.94 27.38 4.99
C ILE A 639 2.85 27.73 3.97
N ASP A 640 2.09 28.78 4.28
CA ASP A 640 0.98 29.32 3.47
C ASP A 640 -0.20 28.37 3.24
N THR A 641 -0.23 27.21 3.92
CA THR A 641 -1.43 26.36 3.99
C THR A 641 -2.47 26.92 4.96
N GLY A 642 -2.06 27.71 5.98
CA GLY A 642 -2.93 28.13 7.09
C GLY A 642 -3.33 26.99 8.02
N LEU A 643 -2.60 25.87 7.94
CA LEU A 643 -2.79 24.63 8.69
C LEU A 643 -1.43 24.22 9.31
N ASP A 644 -0.87 25.15 10.09
CA ASP A 644 0.47 25.13 10.68
C ASP A 644 0.40 25.22 12.22
N VAL A 645 1.54 25.20 12.91
CA VAL A 645 1.57 25.26 14.40
C VAL A 645 0.91 26.52 14.95
N ALA A 646 0.98 27.64 14.23
CA ALA A 646 0.40 28.91 14.69
C ALA A 646 -1.14 28.88 14.67
N ASN A 647 -1.74 28.17 13.72
CA ASN A 647 -3.19 28.12 13.53
C ASN A 647 -3.85 26.87 14.13
N CYS A 648 -3.13 25.74 14.12
CA CYS A 648 -3.62 24.41 14.46
C CYS A 648 -2.73 23.70 15.50
N PRO A 649 -2.34 24.34 16.61
CA PRO A 649 -1.45 23.74 17.59
C PRO A 649 -2.06 22.47 18.19
N LYS A 650 -1.22 21.50 18.57
CA LYS A 650 -1.66 20.32 19.32
C LYS A 650 -2.51 20.69 20.55
N HIS A 651 -3.47 19.82 20.88
CA HIS A 651 -4.52 20.03 21.90
C HIS A 651 -5.48 21.22 21.63
N GLY A 652 -5.28 21.98 20.55
CA GLY A 652 -6.13 23.12 20.18
C GLY A 652 -7.17 22.74 19.15
N TYR A 653 -8.43 22.54 19.57
CA TYR A 653 -9.53 22.43 18.60
C TYR A 653 -9.81 23.78 17.95
N ASN A 654 -9.74 23.82 16.61
CA ASN A 654 -10.05 24.98 15.80
C ASN A 654 -10.79 24.54 14.53
N GLU A 655 -11.98 25.11 14.29
CA GLU A 655 -12.77 24.82 13.08
C GLU A 655 -12.04 25.20 11.78
N ALA A 656 -11.09 26.13 11.84
CA ALA A 656 -10.25 26.47 10.70
C ALA A 656 -9.32 25.32 10.27
N CYS A 657 -9.07 24.36 11.16
CA CYS A 657 -8.20 23.20 10.95
C CYS A 657 -8.95 21.99 10.39
N ILE A 658 -10.25 22.12 10.08
CA ILE A 658 -11.02 21.09 9.37
C ILE A 658 -10.74 21.22 7.88
N CYS A 659 -10.03 20.24 7.32
CA CYS A 659 -9.24 20.44 6.11
C CYS A 659 -9.58 19.49 4.96
N ALA A 660 -10.24 18.35 5.20
CA ALA A 660 -10.64 17.45 4.12
C ALA A 660 -11.84 16.56 4.49
N SER A 661 -12.67 16.26 3.50
CA SER A 661 -13.72 15.24 3.60
C SER A 661 -13.17 13.84 3.24
N MET A 662 -12.22 13.77 2.31
CA MET A 662 -11.57 12.53 1.86
C MET A 662 -10.30 12.85 1.07
N LEU A 663 -9.24 12.05 1.23
CA LEU A 663 -8.00 12.23 0.50
C LEU A 663 -8.07 11.56 -0.88
N LEU A 664 -8.35 10.25 -0.94
CA LEU A 664 -8.48 9.51 -2.20
C LEU A 664 -9.76 8.69 -2.24
N HIS A 665 -10.50 8.80 -3.35
CA HIS A 665 -11.68 8.00 -3.64
C HIS A 665 -11.50 7.27 -4.97
N VAL A 666 -11.34 5.95 -4.93
CA VAL A 666 -11.37 5.10 -6.13
C VAL A 666 -12.78 4.58 -6.29
N THR A 667 -13.50 5.14 -7.27
CA THR A 667 -14.94 4.92 -7.41
C THR A 667 -15.25 3.55 -8.00
N ARG A 668 -16.52 3.14 -7.90
CA ARG A 668 -16.97 1.78 -8.21
C ARG A 668 -16.57 1.28 -9.61
N HIS A 669 -16.69 2.13 -10.61
CA HIS A 669 -16.42 1.78 -12.01
C HIS A 669 -14.96 2.01 -12.43
N ALA A 670 -14.11 2.48 -11.52
CA ALA A 670 -12.72 2.76 -11.80
C ALA A 670 -11.84 1.52 -11.65
N SER A 671 -10.64 1.58 -12.21
CA SER A 671 -9.55 0.63 -11.96
C SER A 671 -8.23 1.41 -11.88
N GLY A 672 -7.17 0.88 -11.29
CA GLY A 672 -5.97 1.71 -11.13
C GLY A 672 -4.72 1.04 -10.56
N TYR A 673 -3.57 1.50 -11.03
CA TYR A 673 -2.25 1.15 -10.48
C TYR A 673 -1.67 2.36 -9.72
N PHE A 674 -1.47 2.22 -8.41
CA PHE A 674 -0.98 3.27 -7.53
C PHE A 674 0.34 2.82 -6.91
N GLU A 675 1.43 3.53 -7.18
CA GLU A 675 2.77 3.16 -6.72
C GLU A 675 3.44 4.36 -6.05
N ASN A 676 3.92 4.15 -4.82
CA ASN A 676 4.46 5.22 -3.97
C ASN A 676 3.50 6.41 -3.86
N VAL A 677 2.26 6.14 -3.44
CA VAL A 677 1.23 7.16 -3.18
C VAL A 677 1.07 7.30 -1.67
N TRP A 678 1.20 8.52 -1.16
CA TRP A 678 1.10 8.82 0.26
C TRP A 678 -0.04 9.81 0.50
N ALA A 679 -1.04 9.41 1.28
CA ALA A 679 -2.20 10.20 1.65
C ALA A 679 -2.08 10.64 3.12
N TRP A 680 -1.49 11.80 3.34
CA TRP A 680 -1.09 12.27 4.67
C TRP A 680 -1.90 13.50 5.10
N VAL A 681 -2.60 13.38 6.23
CA VAL A 681 -3.14 14.52 6.99
C VAL A 681 -2.07 14.93 8.00
N ALA A 682 -1.55 16.14 7.88
CA ALA A 682 -0.33 16.49 8.61
C ALA A 682 -0.49 16.40 10.14
N ASP A 683 0.34 15.58 10.77
CA ASP A 683 0.46 15.45 12.22
C ASP A 683 1.44 16.46 12.83
N HIS A 684 2.33 17.04 11.99
CA HIS A 684 3.26 18.11 12.36
C HIS A 684 3.46 19.15 11.25
N ASP A 685 3.96 20.32 11.63
CA ASP A 685 4.39 21.38 10.72
C ASP A 685 5.83 21.14 10.25
N ASN A 686 5.98 20.76 8.98
CA ASN A 686 7.25 20.41 8.38
C ASN A 686 8.03 21.63 7.85
N ASP A 687 7.55 22.86 8.06
CA ASP A 687 8.36 24.07 7.86
C ASP A 687 8.75 24.73 9.20
N MET A 688 8.33 24.16 10.34
CA MET A 688 8.90 24.49 11.64
C MET A 688 10.23 23.75 11.84
N SER A 689 11.31 24.51 11.99
CA SER A 689 12.64 23.93 12.24
C SER A 689 12.72 23.32 13.63
N LEU A 690 13.13 22.05 13.70
CA LEU A 690 13.39 21.33 14.95
C LEU A 690 14.88 21.29 15.34
N TYR A 691 15.77 21.92 14.57
CA TYR A 691 17.22 21.77 14.77
C TYR A 691 17.71 22.21 16.15
N TRP A 692 17.20 23.35 16.66
CA TRP A 692 17.52 23.86 17.99
C TRP A 692 16.46 23.50 19.04
N GLU A 693 15.45 22.72 18.68
CA GLU A 693 14.33 22.41 19.54
C GLU A 693 14.60 21.13 20.32
N VAL A 694 14.46 21.20 21.65
CA VAL A 694 14.70 20.05 22.52
C VAL A 694 13.46 19.16 22.57
N ASP A 695 12.28 19.75 22.38
CA ASP A 695 11.01 19.05 22.32
C ASP A 695 10.60 18.79 20.86
N ALA A 696 10.92 17.61 20.34
CA ALA A 696 10.51 17.19 18.99
C ALA A 696 8.98 17.24 18.78
N SER A 697 8.19 17.26 19.85
CA SER A 697 6.73 17.39 19.79
C SER A 697 6.23 18.84 19.61
N ALA A 698 7.14 19.82 19.52
CA ALA A 698 6.80 21.23 19.35
C ALA A 698 6.21 21.56 17.97
N SER A 699 6.54 20.77 16.94
CA SER A 699 5.98 20.91 15.59
C SER A 699 4.62 20.24 15.42
N GLN A 700 4.16 19.43 16.38
CA GLN A 700 2.89 18.69 16.25
C GLN A 700 1.67 19.61 16.17
N ILE A 701 0.73 19.25 15.29
CA ILE A 701 -0.50 19.99 14.98
C ILE A 701 -1.74 19.09 15.05
N SER A 702 -2.93 19.70 15.16
CA SER A 702 -4.23 19.01 15.12
C SER A 702 -5.00 19.41 13.87
N LEU A 703 -4.95 18.56 12.83
CA LEU A 703 -5.71 18.74 11.60
C LEU A 703 -6.82 17.69 11.47
N TYR A 704 -7.97 18.09 10.93
CA TYR A 704 -9.16 17.22 10.86
C TYR A 704 -9.51 16.90 9.41
N GLY A 705 -9.03 15.75 8.93
CA GLY A 705 -9.45 15.10 7.68
C GLY A 705 -10.31 13.87 7.98
N ALA A 706 -11.48 13.73 7.35
CA ALA A 706 -12.41 12.67 7.74
C ALA A 706 -11.97 11.26 7.29
N ARG A 707 -11.53 11.11 6.04
CA ARG A 707 -11.26 9.80 5.40
C ARG A 707 -9.93 9.84 4.67
N GLY A 708 -9.15 8.77 4.78
CA GLY A 708 -7.94 8.57 3.98
C GLY A 708 -8.30 8.12 2.56
N VAL A 709 -8.31 6.81 2.36
CA VAL A 709 -8.52 6.15 1.06
C VAL A 709 -9.77 5.28 1.09
N LEU A 710 -10.75 5.59 0.23
CA LEU A 710 -11.94 4.77 -0.01
C LEU A 710 -11.84 4.09 -1.38
N ILE A 711 -12.02 2.77 -1.42
CA ILE A 711 -11.94 1.94 -2.62
C ILE A 711 -13.27 1.20 -2.79
N GLU A 712 -14.01 1.52 -3.84
CA GLU A 712 -15.25 0.83 -4.24
C GLU A 712 -15.10 0.07 -5.57
N SER A 713 -13.93 0.23 -6.20
CA SER A 713 -13.60 -0.35 -7.50
C SER A 713 -13.98 -1.83 -7.60
N GLN A 714 -14.55 -2.22 -8.74
CA GLN A 714 -14.73 -3.62 -9.12
C GLN A 714 -13.47 -4.25 -9.73
N GLY A 715 -12.35 -3.52 -9.66
CA GLY A 715 -11.02 -3.95 -10.04
C GLY A 715 -10.71 -3.87 -11.54
N PRO A 716 -9.46 -4.20 -11.90
CA PRO A 716 -8.37 -4.49 -10.98
C PRO A 716 -7.74 -3.20 -10.40
N CYS A 717 -7.37 -3.25 -9.12
CA CYS A 717 -6.55 -2.20 -8.51
C CYS A 717 -5.32 -2.77 -7.81
N TRP A 718 -4.20 -2.07 -7.94
CA TRP A 718 -2.95 -2.38 -7.24
C TRP A 718 -2.46 -1.15 -6.48
N PHE A 719 -2.14 -1.33 -5.20
CA PHE A 719 -1.57 -0.31 -4.33
C PHE A 719 -0.21 -0.81 -3.85
N TYR A 720 0.86 -0.27 -4.42
CA TYR A 720 2.24 -0.65 -4.15
C TYR A 720 2.95 0.38 -3.28
N GLY A 721 3.31 -0.02 -2.05
CA GLY A 721 4.01 0.83 -1.09
C GLY A 721 3.24 2.13 -0.81
N THR A 722 1.95 2.03 -0.53
CA THR A 722 1.10 3.20 -0.29
C THR A 722 0.88 3.45 1.21
N GLY A 723 0.89 4.71 1.62
CA GLY A 723 0.60 5.12 2.99
C GLY A 723 -0.68 5.95 3.08
N SER A 724 -1.47 5.77 4.13
CA SER A 724 -2.62 6.64 4.44
C SER A 724 -2.66 6.87 5.95
N GLU A 725 -2.60 8.12 6.39
CA GLU A 725 -2.33 8.41 7.80
C GLU A 725 -3.16 9.58 8.32
N HIS A 726 -3.53 9.46 9.61
CA HIS A 726 -4.12 10.49 10.45
C HIS A 726 -5.50 11.00 10.02
N ALA A 727 -6.23 10.27 9.17
CA ALA A 727 -7.65 10.50 8.96
C ALA A 727 -8.47 10.05 10.18
N ILE A 728 -9.60 10.70 10.43
CA ILE A 728 -10.40 10.51 11.65
C ILE A 728 -11.21 9.20 11.63
N LEU A 729 -11.77 8.80 10.49
CA LEU A 729 -12.66 7.65 10.41
C LEU A 729 -11.91 6.36 10.07
N TYR A 730 -11.11 6.42 9.01
CA TYR A 730 -10.30 5.29 8.55
C TYR A 730 -9.17 5.78 7.64
N GLN A 731 -8.07 5.04 7.64
CA GLN A 731 -6.96 5.25 6.72
C GLN A 731 -7.21 4.55 5.38
N TYR A 732 -7.62 3.28 5.40
CA TYR A 732 -8.08 2.55 4.22
C TYR A 732 -9.43 1.88 4.47
N GLN A 733 -10.30 1.94 3.46
CA GLN A 733 -11.54 1.17 3.42
C GLN A 733 -11.78 0.63 2.01
N THR A 734 -11.95 -0.68 1.88
CA THR A 734 -12.63 -1.28 0.73
C THR A 734 -14.10 -1.46 1.07
N TYR A 735 -14.98 -1.01 0.19
CA TYR A 735 -16.42 -1.15 0.37
C TYR A 735 -17.06 -1.68 -0.90
N LYS A 736 -17.62 -2.88 -0.84
CA LYS A 736 -18.16 -3.57 -2.02
C LYS A 736 -17.17 -3.65 -3.18
N ALA A 737 -15.88 -3.65 -2.87
CA ALA A 737 -14.82 -3.66 -3.86
C ALA A 737 -14.53 -5.09 -4.32
N LYS A 738 -13.91 -5.22 -5.49
CA LYS A 738 -13.50 -6.51 -6.03
C LYS A 738 -12.12 -6.44 -6.69
N ASP A 739 -11.37 -7.53 -6.59
CA ASP A 739 -10.08 -7.73 -7.27
C ASP A 739 -9.06 -6.62 -6.92
N ILE A 740 -8.75 -6.50 -5.62
CA ILE A 740 -7.86 -5.46 -5.10
C ILE A 740 -6.60 -6.09 -4.49
N TYR A 741 -5.44 -5.59 -4.90
CA TYR A 741 -4.16 -5.88 -4.27
C TYR A 741 -3.65 -4.66 -3.49
N LEU A 742 -3.24 -4.90 -2.24
CA LEU A 742 -2.63 -3.91 -1.34
C LEU A 742 -1.28 -4.48 -0.88
N GLY A 743 -0.15 -3.81 -1.13
CA GLY A 743 1.13 -4.29 -0.64
C GLY A 743 2.38 -3.44 -0.87
N HIS A 744 3.18 -3.13 0.14
CA HIS A 744 2.73 -3.02 1.54
C HIS A 744 1.80 -1.81 1.66
N ILE A 745 0.93 -1.83 2.67
CA ILE A 745 0.24 -0.62 3.12
C ILE A 745 0.70 -0.24 4.52
N GLN A 746 0.73 1.05 4.82
CA GLN A 746 1.03 1.54 6.16
C GLN A 746 0.04 2.62 6.59
N THR A 747 -0.24 2.66 7.90
CA THR A 747 -1.23 3.55 8.51
C THR A 747 -0.85 4.00 9.92
N GLU A 748 -1.24 5.23 10.28
CA GLU A 748 -1.22 5.75 11.64
C GLU A 748 -2.56 6.39 12.02
N SER A 749 -2.99 6.16 13.26
CA SER A 749 -4.08 6.94 13.86
C SER A 749 -3.65 8.38 14.14
N PRO A 750 -4.56 9.37 14.05
CA PRO A 750 -4.22 10.76 14.34
C PRO A 750 -3.89 10.95 15.83
N TYR A 751 -2.79 11.65 16.13
CA TYR A 751 -2.19 11.67 17.48
C TYR A 751 -3.08 12.28 18.57
N PHE A 752 -4.04 13.12 18.17
CA PHE A 752 -5.00 13.72 19.09
C PHE A 752 -6.11 12.75 19.52
N GLN A 753 -6.37 11.66 18.78
CA GLN A 753 -7.42 10.73 19.16
C GLN A 753 -7.12 10.08 20.51
N PRO A 754 -8.15 9.85 21.34
CA PRO A 754 -9.58 10.01 21.08
C PRO A 754 -10.13 11.42 21.44
N LYS A 755 -9.37 12.51 21.32
CA LYS A 755 -9.81 13.89 21.57
C LYS A 755 -9.66 14.82 20.35
N PRO A 756 -10.74 15.06 19.58
CA PRO A 756 -12.07 14.49 19.76
C PRO A 756 -12.13 13.02 19.30
N PRO A 757 -13.10 12.23 19.80
CA PRO A 757 -13.26 10.84 19.39
C PRO A 757 -13.95 10.77 18.03
N SER A 758 -13.67 9.75 17.24
CA SER A 758 -14.38 9.49 15.98
C SER A 758 -15.89 9.31 16.22
N PRO A 759 -16.77 9.87 15.38
CA PRO A 759 -16.50 10.54 14.10
C PRO A 759 -16.29 12.06 14.17
N LYS A 760 -16.13 12.68 15.34
CA LYS A 760 -16.03 14.16 15.45
C LYS A 760 -14.79 14.71 14.75
N PRO A 761 -14.88 15.90 14.10
CA PRO A 761 -16.03 16.81 14.03
C PRO A 761 -17.03 16.50 12.89
N PHE A 762 -16.96 15.30 12.29
CA PHE A 762 -17.72 14.91 11.10
C PHE A 762 -19.00 14.12 11.40
N ASP A 763 -19.58 14.21 12.60
CA ASP A 763 -20.76 13.41 13.00
C ASP A 763 -21.92 13.51 12.01
N PHE A 764 -22.16 14.70 11.43
CA PHE A 764 -23.23 14.92 10.44
C PHE A 764 -22.87 14.51 9.01
N ALA A 765 -21.60 14.16 8.79
CA ALA A 765 -21.03 13.79 7.51
C ALA A 765 -20.70 12.29 7.44
N VAL A 766 -20.93 11.54 8.52
CA VAL A 766 -21.04 10.07 8.48
C VAL A 766 -22.21 9.70 7.56
N ASP A 767 -22.06 8.61 6.79
CA ASP A 767 -22.99 8.12 5.76
C ASP A 767 -23.05 8.98 4.48
N LEU A 768 -22.27 10.05 4.37
CA LEU A 768 -22.07 10.71 3.07
C LEU A 768 -21.36 9.80 2.08
N PHE A 769 -20.54 8.87 2.57
CA PHE A 769 -19.90 7.84 1.76
C PHE A 769 -20.33 6.46 2.25
N PRO A 770 -20.57 5.51 1.35
CA PRO A 770 -20.99 4.18 1.73
C PRO A 770 -19.98 3.49 2.66
N GLY A 771 -20.52 2.77 3.65
CA GLY A 771 -19.73 1.95 4.57
C GLY A 771 -18.99 2.72 5.66
N ASP A 772 -19.16 4.04 5.78
CA ASP A 772 -18.54 4.83 6.84
C ASP A 772 -18.74 4.20 8.24
N PRO A 773 -17.70 4.16 9.09
CA PRO A 773 -17.85 3.66 10.45
C PRO A 773 -18.64 4.67 11.29
N THR A 774 -19.78 4.23 11.85
CA THR A 774 -20.63 5.09 12.69
C THR A 774 -20.15 5.18 14.13
N PHE A 775 -19.33 4.23 14.58
CA PHE A 775 -18.85 4.09 15.96
C PHE A 775 -19.95 3.99 17.04
N GLU A 776 -21.22 3.82 16.66
CA GLU A 776 -22.36 3.82 17.58
C GLU A 776 -22.30 2.68 18.61
N HIS A 777 -21.72 1.54 18.22
CA HIS A 777 -21.53 0.38 19.11
C HIS A 777 -20.41 0.57 20.13
N CYS A 778 -19.57 1.60 19.99
CA CYS A 778 -18.49 1.86 20.92
C CYS A 778 -18.97 2.52 22.20
N THR A 779 -18.56 1.93 23.33
CA THR A 779 -18.86 2.40 24.69
C THR A 779 -17.68 3.10 25.37
N THR A 780 -16.47 2.97 24.82
CA THR A 780 -15.23 3.62 25.30
C THR A 780 -14.66 4.57 24.25
N ASP A 781 -13.85 5.52 24.70
CA ASP A 781 -13.14 6.44 23.80
C ASP A 781 -12.07 5.69 22.97
N SER A 782 -11.37 4.71 23.55
CA SER A 782 -10.39 3.86 22.84
C SER A 782 -10.99 3.02 21.70
N CYS A 783 -12.32 2.80 21.71
CA CYS A 783 -13.04 2.15 20.61
C CYS A 783 -13.40 3.14 19.49
N ARG A 784 -13.46 4.44 19.80
CA ARG A 784 -13.86 5.54 18.90
C ARG A 784 -12.65 6.23 18.29
N GLU A 785 -11.81 5.43 17.64
CA GLU A 785 -10.60 5.88 16.97
C GLU A 785 -10.57 5.36 15.53
N ALA A 786 -9.74 5.98 14.71
CA ALA A 786 -9.68 5.71 13.29
C ALA A 786 -9.27 4.26 13.00
N TRP A 787 -9.96 3.61 12.06
CA TRP A 787 -9.51 2.29 11.60
C TRP A 787 -8.27 2.41 10.72
N GLY A 788 -7.31 1.50 10.86
CA GLY A 788 -6.19 1.36 9.92
C GLY A 788 -6.68 0.81 8.59
N LEU A 789 -7.25 -0.41 8.60
CA LEU A 789 -7.80 -1.06 7.43
C LEU A 789 -9.20 -1.63 7.70
N ARG A 790 -10.15 -1.34 6.81
CA ARG A 790 -11.46 -1.98 6.78
C ARG A 790 -11.71 -2.65 5.43
N VAL A 791 -12.08 -3.91 5.44
CA VAL A 791 -12.52 -4.68 4.27
C VAL A 791 -13.98 -5.02 4.47
N ILE A 792 -14.87 -4.29 3.80
CA ILE A 792 -16.32 -4.33 4.04
C ILE A 792 -17.05 -4.78 2.77
N ASP A 793 -17.87 -5.81 2.88
CA ASP A 793 -18.71 -6.35 1.81
C ASP A 793 -17.94 -6.63 0.50
N SER A 794 -16.64 -6.92 0.57
CA SER A 794 -15.72 -6.96 -0.56
C SER A 794 -15.32 -8.40 -0.94
N GLU A 795 -14.87 -8.60 -2.18
CA GLU A 795 -14.53 -9.93 -2.72
C GLU A 795 -13.13 -9.93 -3.35
N GLY A 796 -12.33 -10.96 -3.10
CA GLY A 796 -11.04 -11.14 -3.80
C GLY A 796 -10.01 -10.07 -3.43
N ILE A 797 -9.88 -9.79 -2.14
CA ILE A 797 -8.95 -8.79 -1.60
C ILE A 797 -7.68 -9.49 -1.11
N THR A 798 -6.54 -9.11 -1.68
CA THR A 798 -5.24 -9.63 -1.25
C THR A 798 -4.41 -8.51 -0.63
N VAL A 799 -3.98 -8.71 0.61
CA VAL A 799 -3.09 -7.79 1.33
C VAL A 799 -1.77 -8.50 1.61
N HIS A 800 -0.68 -7.95 1.11
CA HIS A 800 0.68 -8.41 1.42
C HIS A 800 1.39 -7.33 2.22
N SER A 801 1.66 -7.60 3.48
CA SER A 801 2.26 -6.68 4.44
C SER A 801 1.39 -5.46 4.77
N ALA A 802 0.96 -5.35 6.03
CA ALA A 802 0.16 -4.22 6.52
C ALA A 802 0.69 -3.73 7.88
N GLY A 803 1.26 -2.52 7.88
CA GLY A 803 1.73 -1.82 9.07
C GLY A 803 0.66 -0.92 9.67
N LEU A 804 0.12 -1.27 10.83
CA LEU A 804 -1.02 -0.59 11.44
C LEU A 804 -0.69 -0.04 12.83
N TYR A 805 -0.52 1.28 12.96
CA TYR A 805 0.05 1.86 14.18
C TYR A 805 -0.93 2.80 14.89
N SER A 806 -1.02 2.67 16.21
CA SER A 806 -1.57 3.68 17.11
C SER A 806 -0.55 4.05 18.16
N TRP A 807 -0.07 5.30 18.11
CA TRP A 807 1.07 5.73 18.92
C TRP A 807 0.68 6.48 20.19
N PHE A 808 -0.52 7.05 20.22
CA PHE A 808 -0.88 8.10 21.16
C PHE A 808 -2.28 7.95 21.70
N VAL A 809 -2.47 8.49 22.90
CA VAL A 809 -3.76 8.89 23.45
C VAL A 809 -3.67 10.36 23.81
N ASP A 810 -4.30 11.24 23.02
CA ASP A 810 -4.25 12.70 23.20
C ASP A 810 -2.79 13.21 23.32
N TYR A 811 -1.96 12.86 22.33
CA TYR A 811 -0.51 13.14 22.24
C TYR A 811 0.38 12.54 23.35
N GLY A 812 -0.18 11.79 24.30
CA GLY A 812 0.59 11.01 25.28
C GLY A 812 0.91 9.60 24.77
N GLN A 813 2.10 9.08 25.09
CA GLN A 813 2.57 7.76 24.62
C GLN A 813 2.64 6.69 25.73
N ASP A 814 2.13 6.96 26.93
CA ASP A 814 2.20 6.03 28.07
C ASP A 814 1.55 4.66 27.76
N CYS A 815 0.54 4.66 26.88
CA CYS A 815 -0.19 3.50 26.39
C CYS A 815 0.66 2.49 25.61
N LEU A 816 1.81 2.88 25.07
CA LEU A 816 2.71 1.97 24.34
C LEU A 816 3.30 0.88 25.23
N ASN A 817 3.37 1.11 26.54
CA ASN A 817 3.86 0.10 27.49
C ASN A 817 2.86 -1.04 27.71
N SER A 818 1.57 -0.77 27.50
CA SER A 818 0.45 -1.70 27.67
C SER A 818 -0.19 -2.12 26.35
N GLU A 819 0.31 -1.59 25.23
CA GLU A 819 -0.23 -1.80 23.88
C GLU A 819 -1.72 -1.46 23.75
N ASP A 820 -2.20 -0.50 24.54
CA ASP A 820 -3.63 -0.14 24.68
C ASP A 820 -3.93 1.30 24.25
N CYS A 821 -3.15 1.84 23.31
CA CYS A 821 -3.41 3.19 22.78
C CYS A 821 -4.77 3.24 22.08
N GLN A 822 -5.11 2.20 21.34
CA GLN A 822 -6.38 2.06 20.63
C GLN A 822 -6.96 0.65 20.81
N LYS A 823 -8.28 0.52 20.86
CA LYS A 823 -8.93 -0.78 21.09
C LYS A 823 -8.77 -1.73 19.90
N ARG A 824 -8.93 -1.24 18.67
CA ARG A 824 -9.02 -2.07 17.46
C ARG A 824 -8.61 -1.32 16.20
N ILE A 825 -7.94 -1.98 15.25
CA ILE A 825 -7.35 -1.29 14.09
C ILE A 825 -7.62 -1.91 12.71
N MET A 826 -7.84 -3.23 12.61
CA MET A 826 -8.22 -3.89 11.35
C MET A 826 -9.59 -4.57 11.48
N GLN A 827 -10.42 -4.46 10.45
CA GLN A 827 -11.71 -5.14 10.35
C GLN A 827 -11.92 -5.78 8.97
N VAL A 828 -12.37 -7.03 8.96
CA VAL A 828 -12.94 -7.72 7.79
C VAL A 828 -14.38 -8.09 8.13
N LYS A 829 -15.33 -7.64 7.31
CA LYS A 829 -16.76 -7.86 7.53
C LYS A 829 -17.51 -8.03 6.21
N GLY A 830 -18.47 -8.94 6.14
CA GLY A 830 -19.31 -9.24 4.98
C GLY A 830 -18.51 -9.63 3.74
N SER A 831 -17.24 -9.97 3.90
CA SER A 831 -16.28 -10.07 2.80
C SER A 831 -15.84 -11.51 2.61
N LYS A 832 -15.53 -11.88 1.37
CA LYS A 832 -15.12 -13.25 1.02
C LYS A 832 -13.89 -13.26 0.13
N ASP A 833 -13.20 -14.39 0.06
CA ASP A 833 -11.96 -14.54 -0.69
C ASP A 833 -10.88 -13.50 -0.27
N VAL A 834 -10.78 -13.23 1.03
CA VAL A 834 -9.81 -12.28 1.60
C VAL A 834 -8.56 -13.03 2.05
N ALA A 835 -7.39 -12.62 1.55
CA ALA A 835 -6.10 -13.19 1.93
C ALA A 835 -5.17 -12.11 2.46
N ILE A 836 -4.73 -12.22 3.70
CA ILE A 836 -3.86 -11.24 4.35
C ILE A 836 -2.58 -11.92 4.82
N TYR A 837 -1.45 -11.32 4.49
CA TYR A 837 -0.10 -11.81 4.82
C TYR A 837 0.67 -10.72 5.55
N ASN A 838 1.47 -11.09 6.56
CA ASN A 838 2.35 -10.20 7.32
C ASN A 838 1.65 -8.95 7.87
N ILE A 839 0.78 -9.11 8.87
CA ILE A 839 0.22 -7.98 9.62
C ILE A 839 1.20 -7.65 10.74
N PHE A 840 1.59 -6.39 10.85
CA PHE A 840 2.40 -5.89 11.94
C PHE A 840 1.76 -4.65 12.54
N ALA A 841 1.44 -4.71 13.83
CA ALA A 841 0.67 -3.68 14.51
C ALA A 841 1.34 -3.20 15.80
N LYS A 842 1.00 -1.99 16.21
CA LYS A 842 1.56 -1.34 17.41
C LYS A 842 0.52 -0.52 18.16
N GLY A 843 0.51 -0.62 19.49
CA GLY A 843 -0.33 0.16 20.40
C GLY A 843 -1.82 -0.17 20.31
N VAL A 844 -2.16 -1.41 19.93
CA VAL A 844 -3.55 -1.83 19.71
C VAL A 844 -3.88 -3.11 20.46
N GLU A 845 -5.03 -3.17 21.13
CA GLU A 845 -5.46 -4.39 21.86
C GLU A 845 -5.93 -5.49 20.89
N GLU A 846 -6.80 -5.13 19.95
CA GLU A 846 -7.39 -6.03 18.95
C GLU A 846 -6.78 -5.74 17.57
N ILE A 847 -5.80 -6.54 17.16
CA ILE A 847 -5.06 -6.32 15.90
C ILE A 847 -5.99 -6.48 14.70
N ALA A 848 -6.85 -7.50 14.74
CA ALA A 848 -7.78 -7.80 13.65
C ALA A 848 -9.11 -8.34 14.18
N THR A 849 -10.20 -7.95 13.51
CA THR A 849 -11.55 -8.46 13.77
C THR A 849 -12.14 -9.01 12.49
N GLY A 850 -12.62 -10.25 12.53
CA GLY A 850 -13.31 -10.94 11.43
C GLY A 850 -14.76 -11.24 11.78
N GLU A 851 -15.40 -12.11 10.99
CA GLU A 851 -16.72 -12.63 11.32
C GLU A 851 -16.66 -13.41 12.64
N GLY A 852 -17.43 -12.95 13.65
CA GLY A 852 -17.54 -13.59 14.96
C GLY A 852 -16.25 -13.74 15.79
N SER A 853 -15.12 -13.21 15.32
CA SER A 853 -13.78 -13.49 15.87
C SER A 853 -12.93 -12.23 16.01
N THR A 854 -12.01 -12.28 16.97
CA THR A 854 -11.07 -11.20 17.28
C THR A 854 -9.70 -11.80 17.53
N ILE A 855 -8.66 -11.17 16.97
CA ILE A 855 -7.26 -11.55 17.12
C ILE A 855 -6.60 -10.51 18.01
N ASP A 856 -6.21 -10.93 19.20
CA ASP A 856 -5.66 -10.07 20.23
C ASP A 856 -4.13 -9.91 20.10
N GLN A 857 -3.64 -8.79 20.63
CA GLN A 857 -2.23 -8.42 20.67
C GLN A 857 -1.39 -9.30 21.58
N ASP A 858 -1.92 -9.68 22.75
CA ASP A 858 -1.22 -10.54 23.72
C ASP A 858 -0.74 -11.88 23.10
N ASP A 859 -1.48 -12.37 22.10
CA ASP A 859 -1.16 -13.58 21.37
C ASP A 859 -0.06 -13.37 20.30
N ASN A 860 0.09 -12.16 19.79
CA ASN A 860 0.90 -11.89 18.61
C ASN A 860 2.13 -11.03 18.87
N GLN A 861 2.37 -10.57 20.11
CA GLN A 861 3.52 -9.73 20.42
C GLN A 861 4.86 -10.40 20.13
N GLN A 862 5.65 -9.79 19.25
CA GLN A 862 6.97 -10.24 18.84
C GLN A 862 7.99 -9.10 18.94
N GLY A 863 8.38 -8.76 20.17
CA GLY A 863 9.35 -7.69 20.42
C GLY A 863 8.66 -6.33 20.49
N TYR A 864 8.94 -5.45 19.52
CA TYR A 864 8.35 -4.12 19.44
C TYR A 864 6.94 -4.13 18.82
N THR A 865 6.70 -4.88 17.74
CA THR A 865 5.39 -5.03 17.10
C THR A 865 4.71 -6.35 17.45
N SER A 866 3.40 -6.42 17.19
CA SER A 866 2.68 -7.68 17.11
C SER A 866 2.55 -8.16 15.67
N GLU A 867 2.77 -9.45 15.44
CA GLU A 867 3.10 -10.00 14.12
C GLU A 867 2.23 -11.22 13.77
N ILE A 868 1.48 -11.15 12.67
CA ILE A 868 0.69 -12.25 12.11
C ILE A 868 1.24 -12.59 10.72
N SER A 869 1.66 -13.84 10.49
CA SER A 869 2.24 -14.26 9.21
C SER A 869 1.19 -14.44 8.12
N VAL A 870 0.09 -15.14 8.44
CA VAL A 870 -1.00 -15.41 7.49
C VAL A 870 -2.32 -15.30 8.22
N TRP A 871 -3.28 -14.63 7.63
CA TRP A 871 -4.67 -14.64 8.08
C TRP A 871 -5.61 -14.82 6.89
N PHE A 872 -6.41 -15.87 6.95
CA PHE A 872 -7.57 -16.06 6.08
C PHE A 872 -8.82 -15.87 6.95
N PRO A 873 -9.46 -14.69 6.91
CA PRO A 873 -10.72 -14.46 7.61
C PRO A 873 -11.79 -15.45 7.13
N GLU A 874 -12.76 -15.76 8.00
CA GLU A 874 -13.96 -16.47 7.57
C GLU A 874 -14.70 -15.64 6.52
N ASP A 875 -15.18 -16.30 5.47
CA ASP A 875 -16.00 -15.67 4.45
C ASP A 875 -17.31 -15.19 5.10
N GLY A 876 -17.50 -13.87 5.10
CA GLY A 876 -18.75 -13.24 5.50
C GLY A 876 -19.76 -13.24 4.35
N ASN A 877 -21.04 -13.30 4.69
CA ASN A 877 -22.11 -13.05 3.72
C ASN A 877 -22.28 -11.53 3.56
N PRO A 878 -22.06 -10.93 2.38
CA PRO A 878 -22.25 -9.48 2.16
C PRO A 878 -23.70 -9.03 2.40
N ASP A 879 -24.64 -9.98 2.40
CA ASP A 879 -26.07 -9.79 2.62
C ASP A 879 -26.49 -10.09 4.07
N ASP A 880 -25.63 -9.89 5.08
CA ASP A 880 -25.88 -10.23 6.51
C ASP A 880 -26.99 -9.43 7.21
N SER A 881 -28.02 -9.04 6.46
CA SER A 881 -29.38 -9.21 6.93
C SER A 881 -29.80 -10.67 6.78
N GLU A 882 -30.00 -11.40 7.89
CA GLU A 882 -30.48 -12.79 7.86
C GLU A 882 -31.68 -12.92 6.90
N VAL A 883 -31.50 -13.62 5.78
CA VAL A 883 -32.56 -13.81 4.78
C VAL A 883 -33.49 -14.91 5.27
N VAL A 884 -34.62 -14.51 5.85
CA VAL A 884 -35.61 -15.46 6.39
C VAL A 884 -36.68 -15.72 5.35
N TYR A 885 -36.64 -16.91 4.74
CA TYR A 885 -37.70 -17.37 3.84
C TYR A 885 -38.93 -17.77 4.66
N ILE A 886 -40.01 -17.03 4.46
CA ILE A 886 -41.28 -17.24 5.16
C ILE A 886 -42.14 -18.21 4.35
N GLY A 887 -42.42 -19.38 4.93
CA GLY A 887 -43.29 -20.40 4.34
C GLY A 887 -44.74 -19.92 4.13
N THR A 888 -45.51 -20.69 3.36
CA THR A 888 -46.90 -20.37 2.99
C THR A 888 -47.86 -20.31 4.17
N GLU A 889 -47.46 -20.80 5.35
CA GLU A 889 -48.22 -20.75 6.60
C GLU A 889 -48.55 -19.31 7.01
N VAL A 890 -47.72 -18.35 6.59
CA VAL A 890 -47.91 -16.92 6.87
C VAL A 890 -49.22 -16.36 6.30
N TYR A 891 -49.73 -16.97 5.23
CA TYR A 891 -51.03 -16.61 4.63
C TYR A 891 -52.23 -17.08 5.47
N GLN A 892 -51.99 -17.89 6.49
CA GLN A 892 -53.00 -18.35 7.44
C GLN A 892 -52.84 -17.68 8.80
N THR A 893 -51.61 -17.61 9.31
CA THR A 893 -51.30 -17.09 10.64
C THR A 893 -51.11 -15.58 10.68
N HIS A 894 -50.86 -14.94 9.52
CA HIS A 894 -50.64 -13.51 9.38
C HIS A 894 -49.48 -12.97 10.24
N THR A 895 -48.53 -13.79 10.66
CA THR A 895 -47.40 -13.37 11.48
C THR A 895 -46.10 -14.04 11.09
N ALA A 896 -44.98 -13.30 11.13
CA ALA A 896 -43.62 -13.79 10.90
C ALA A 896 -42.63 -13.15 11.89
N ALA A 897 -41.48 -13.79 12.12
CA ALA A 897 -40.44 -13.24 12.99
C ALA A 897 -39.03 -13.59 12.49
N CYS A 898 -38.08 -12.67 12.71
CA CYS A 898 -36.65 -12.87 12.46
C CYS A 898 -35.81 -12.04 13.46
N PRO A 899 -34.55 -12.42 13.72
CA PRO A 899 -33.54 -11.57 14.35
C PRO A 899 -33.15 -10.41 13.41
N SER A 900 -33.24 -9.17 13.86
CA SER A 900 -32.82 -7.99 13.07
C SER A 900 -31.29 -7.76 13.17
N PRO A 901 -30.59 -7.36 12.08
CA PRO A 901 -31.10 -7.04 10.74
C PRO A 901 -31.44 -8.29 9.92
N CYS A 902 -32.55 -8.24 9.18
CA CYS A 902 -33.03 -9.39 8.39
C CYS A 902 -33.79 -8.96 7.14
N VAL A 903 -33.82 -9.84 6.14
CA VAL A 903 -34.67 -9.69 4.94
C VAL A 903 -35.65 -10.83 4.91
N MET A 904 -36.94 -10.54 5.13
CA MET A 904 -37.97 -11.58 5.01
C MET A 904 -38.40 -11.73 3.56
N VAL A 905 -38.33 -12.96 3.05
CA VAL A 905 -38.77 -13.32 1.71
C VAL A 905 -40.05 -14.14 1.82
N LEU A 906 -41.18 -13.57 1.39
CA LEU A 906 -42.48 -14.25 1.43
C LEU A 906 -42.57 -15.32 0.33
N ALA A 907 -42.97 -16.54 0.68
CA ALA A 907 -43.27 -17.58 -0.29
C ALA A 907 -44.33 -17.10 -1.30
N PRO A 908 -44.22 -17.35 -2.61
CA PRO A 908 -45.23 -16.93 -3.58
C PRO A 908 -46.63 -17.46 -3.24
N SER A 909 -47.66 -16.61 -3.34
CA SER A 909 -49.06 -17.03 -3.11
C SER A 909 -49.57 -17.81 -4.33
N PRO A 910 -50.14 -19.01 -4.16
CA PRO A 910 -50.70 -19.77 -5.27
C PRO A 910 -51.90 -19.04 -5.90
N LEU A 911 -51.95 -19.02 -7.22
CA LEU A 911 -53.10 -18.53 -7.97
C LEU A 911 -54.13 -19.65 -8.16
N ALA A 912 -55.41 -19.28 -8.20
CA ALA A 912 -56.50 -20.23 -8.48
C ALA A 912 -56.38 -20.92 -9.86
N SER A 913 -55.62 -20.34 -10.78
CA SER A 913 -55.29 -20.89 -12.10
C SER A 913 -54.03 -20.23 -12.66
N THR A 914 -53.30 -20.95 -13.52
CA THR A 914 -52.20 -20.38 -14.31
C THR A 914 -52.66 -19.12 -15.03
N THR A 915 -51.93 -18.02 -14.82
CA THR A 915 -52.26 -16.68 -15.29
C THR A 915 -51.10 -16.12 -16.10
N THR A 916 -51.41 -15.53 -17.26
CA THR A 916 -50.42 -14.81 -18.09
C THR A 916 -50.56 -13.30 -17.84
N ILE A 917 -49.50 -12.70 -17.31
CA ILE A 917 -49.38 -11.26 -17.07
C ILE A 917 -48.74 -10.63 -18.31
N ILE A 918 -49.49 -9.76 -18.97
CA ILE A 918 -49.02 -9.00 -20.13
C ILE A 918 -48.56 -7.63 -19.64
N VAL A 919 -47.25 -7.38 -19.72
CA VAL A 919 -46.66 -6.09 -19.36
C VAL A 919 -46.70 -5.18 -20.59
N GLY A 920 -47.20 -3.94 -20.42
CA GLY A 920 -47.23 -2.96 -21.49
C GLY A 920 -45.81 -2.49 -21.89
N PRO A 921 -45.66 -1.77 -23.03
CA PRO A 921 -44.39 -1.19 -23.42
C PRO A 921 -43.83 -0.27 -22.33
N TYR A 922 -42.57 -0.47 -21.96
CA TYR A 922 -41.85 0.33 -20.99
C TYR A 922 -40.97 1.35 -21.73
N THR A 923 -41.18 2.64 -21.45
CA THR A 923 -40.39 3.72 -22.06
C THR A 923 -39.47 4.33 -21.03
N THR A 924 -38.17 4.34 -21.30
CA THR A 924 -37.13 4.92 -20.45
C THR A 924 -36.15 5.74 -21.29
N SER A 925 -35.26 6.48 -20.64
CA SER A 925 -34.22 7.27 -21.27
C SER A 925 -32.85 6.68 -20.93
N LEU A 926 -31.97 6.57 -21.92
CA LEU A 926 -30.58 6.14 -21.76
C LEU A 926 -29.64 7.27 -22.17
N GLU A 927 -28.68 7.60 -21.32
CA GLU A 927 -27.64 8.57 -21.62
C GLU A 927 -26.50 7.89 -22.38
N VAL A 928 -26.14 8.44 -23.55
CA VAL A 928 -25.01 7.97 -24.35
C VAL A 928 -24.18 9.18 -24.77
N GLY A 929 -22.99 9.31 -24.19
CA GLY A 929 -22.22 10.55 -24.27
C GLY A 929 -23.00 11.68 -23.59
N THR A 930 -23.24 12.79 -24.29
CA THR A 930 -24.05 13.93 -23.79
C THR A 930 -25.50 13.93 -24.30
N THR A 931 -25.94 12.86 -24.96
CA THR A 931 -27.27 12.79 -25.58
C THR A 931 -28.14 11.76 -24.87
N THR A 932 -29.28 12.22 -24.36
CA THR A 932 -30.34 11.36 -23.83
C THR A 932 -31.17 10.80 -24.98
N THR A 933 -31.22 9.47 -25.10
CA THR A 933 -32.03 8.77 -26.10
C THR A 933 -33.17 8.05 -25.41
N THR A 934 -34.41 8.34 -25.82
CA THR A 934 -35.58 7.62 -25.32
C THR A 934 -35.74 6.28 -26.04
N VAL A 935 -35.90 5.22 -25.28
CA VAL A 935 -36.10 3.85 -25.77
C VAL A 935 -37.40 3.31 -25.22
N THR A 936 -38.18 2.66 -26.08
CA THR A 936 -39.35 1.88 -25.67
C THR A 936 -39.05 0.39 -25.90
N VAL A 937 -39.11 -0.39 -24.83
CA VAL A 937 -38.94 -1.85 -24.87
C VAL A 937 -40.25 -2.53 -24.50
N THR A 938 -40.47 -3.74 -25.01
CA THR A 938 -41.67 -4.52 -24.72
C THR A 938 -41.27 -5.77 -23.96
N PRO A 939 -41.53 -5.84 -22.64
CA PRO A 939 -41.24 -7.02 -21.85
C PRO A 939 -42.06 -8.23 -22.32
N LYS A 940 -41.48 -9.43 -22.24
CA LYS A 940 -42.19 -10.67 -22.58
C LYS A 940 -43.31 -10.92 -21.57
N PRO A 941 -44.47 -11.48 -21.99
CA PRO A 941 -45.50 -11.90 -21.05
C PRO A 941 -44.99 -12.96 -20.08
N VAL A 942 -45.32 -12.83 -18.79
CA VAL A 942 -44.95 -13.80 -17.75
C VAL A 942 -46.14 -14.71 -17.47
N THR A 943 -45.97 -16.02 -17.63
CA THR A 943 -47.01 -17.01 -17.29
C THR A 943 -46.65 -17.71 -16.00
N THR A 944 -47.50 -17.62 -14.99
CA THR A 944 -47.23 -18.15 -13.65
C THR A 944 -48.51 -18.69 -13.00
N ASP A 945 -48.39 -19.71 -12.17
CA ASP A 945 -49.44 -20.22 -11.28
C ASP A 945 -49.26 -19.75 -9.83
N ARG A 946 -48.26 -18.88 -9.56
CA ARG A 946 -48.00 -18.27 -8.25
C ARG A 946 -47.62 -16.80 -8.39
N ILE A 947 -47.92 -15.98 -7.38
CA ILE A 947 -47.54 -14.57 -7.32
C ILE A 947 -46.49 -14.34 -6.23
N PRO A 948 -45.24 -13.99 -6.60
CA PRO A 948 -44.23 -13.55 -5.64
C PRO A 948 -44.52 -12.14 -5.11
N PHE A 949 -43.97 -11.85 -3.93
CA PHE A 949 -44.06 -10.55 -3.26
C PHE A 949 -42.68 -9.91 -3.13
N SER A 950 -42.65 -8.60 -2.91
CA SER A 950 -41.42 -7.85 -2.62
C SER A 950 -40.84 -8.27 -1.28
N ASN A 951 -39.51 -8.36 -1.21
CA ASN A 951 -38.79 -8.58 0.04
C ASN A 951 -39.14 -7.51 1.08
N ILE A 952 -39.23 -7.93 2.34
CA ILE A 952 -39.42 -7.02 3.48
C ILE A 952 -38.06 -6.84 4.15
N ASN A 953 -37.45 -5.68 3.93
CA ASN A 953 -36.13 -5.36 4.49
C ASN A 953 -36.29 -4.74 5.88
N LEU A 954 -35.89 -5.46 6.92
CA LEU A 954 -35.85 -4.96 8.29
C LEU A 954 -34.45 -4.40 8.55
N THR A 955 -34.29 -3.11 8.25
CA THR A 955 -33.05 -2.36 8.47
C THR A 955 -33.13 -1.63 9.81
N GLY A 956 -32.60 -2.24 10.86
CA GLY A 956 -32.54 -1.65 12.20
C GLY A 956 -33.70 -2.02 13.13
N THR A 957 -33.90 -1.19 14.16
CA THR A 957 -34.73 -1.49 15.33
C THR A 957 -36.23 -1.33 15.06
N ILE A 958 -37.02 -2.36 15.37
CA ILE A 958 -38.48 -2.41 15.15
C ILE A 958 -39.18 -2.92 16.42
N THR A 959 -40.24 -2.25 16.87
CA THR A 959 -41.11 -2.71 17.96
C THR A 959 -42.05 -3.83 17.51
N ASP A 960 -42.27 -4.86 18.33
CA ASP A 960 -43.24 -5.93 18.07
C ASP A 960 -44.63 -5.38 17.65
N GLY A 961 -45.23 -5.99 16.63
CA GLY A 961 -46.59 -5.69 16.16
C GLY A 961 -46.73 -4.77 14.94
N VAL A 962 -45.65 -4.56 14.15
CA VAL A 962 -45.75 -3.80 12.89
C VAL A 962 -46.55 -4.57 11.84
N VAL A 963 -47.46 -3.87 11.16
CA VAL A 963 -48.28 -4.43 10.08
C VAL A 963 -47.63 -4.16 8.73
N PHE A 964 -47.28 -5.22 8.00
CA PHE A 964 -46.77 -5.17 6.63
C PHE A 964 -47.85 -5.61 5.65
N VAL A 965 -48.00 -4.87 4.55
CA VAL A 965 -48.86 -5.25 3.43
C VAL A 965 -47.97 -5.77 2.30
N PRO A 966 -48.01 -7.08 1.97
CA PRO A 966 -47.25 -7.63 0.87
C PRO A 966 -47.57 -6.92 -0.44
N LYS A 967 -46.54 -6.41 -1.13
CA LYS A 967 -46.66 -5.88 -2.48
C LYS A 967 -46.23 -6.95 -3.46
N THR A 968 -47.03 -7.22 -4.48
CA THR A 968 -46.65 -8.18 -5.53
C THR A 968 -45.40 -7.69 -6.25
N SER A 969 -44.48 -8.59 -6.58
CA SER A 969 -43.22 -8.23 -7.23
C SER A 969 -42.71 -9.38 -8.10
N ILE A 970 -42.92 -9.29 -9.40
CA ILE A 970 -42.47 -10.28 -10.39
C ILE A 970 -41.28 -9.71 -11.14
N VAL A 971 -40.12 -10.34 -10.99
CA VAL A 971 -38.91 -10.00 -11.76
C VAL A 971 -39.16 -10.31 -13.24
N LEU A 972 -38.76 -9.37 -14.09
CA LEU A 972 -38.86 -9.50 -15.54
C LEU A 972 -37.46 -9.78 -16.11
N GLU A 973 -37.39 -10.49 -17.23
CA GLU A 973 -36.12 -10.71 -17.93
C GLU A 973 -35.52 -9.37 -18.40
N ASP A 974 -34.21 -9.22 -18.25
CA ASP A 974 -33.45 -8.09 -18.78
C ASP A 974 -33.54 -8.04 -20.31
N ILE A 975 -33.50 -6.83 -20.87
CA ILE A 975 -33.64 -6.61 -22.32
C ILE A 975 -32.40 -5.94 -22.88
N GLU A 976 -31.77 -6.59 -23.86
CA GLU A 976 -30.70 -5.96 -24.64
C GLU A 976 -31.25 -4.84 -25.55
N VAL A 977 -30.68 -3.65 -25.41
CA VAL A 977 -30.96 -2.49 -26.23
C VAL A 977 -29.71 -2.10 -26.99
N THR A 978 -29.82 -2.05 -28.31
CA THR A 978 -28.75 -1.59 -29.19
C THR A 978 -28.97 -0.12 -29.54
N LEU A 979 -28.06 0.75 -29.12
CA LEU A 979 -28.09 2.20 -29.38
C LEU A 979 -27.07 2.55 -30.45
N SER A 980 -27.50 3.25 -31.50
CA SER A 980 -26.59 3.79 -32.51
C SER A 980 -26.59 5.31 -32.43
N TYR A 981 -25.41 5.91 -32.30
CA TYR A 981 -25.25 7.37 -32.25
C TYR A 981 -24.07 7.81 -33.10
N ILE A 982 -24.13 9.06 -33.58
CA ILE A 982 -23.08 9.64 -34.41
C ILE A 982 -22.20 10.50 -33.50
N SER A 983 -20.97 10.06 -33.28
CA SER A 983 -19.94 10.85 -32.59
C SER A 983 -18.82 11.14 -33.59
N ASN A 984 -18.40 12.40 -33.68
CA ASN A 984 -17.33 12.85 -34.59
C ASN A 984 -17.51 12.41 -36.07
N GLY A 985 -18.76 12.36 -36.54
CA GLY A 985 -19.08 11.97 -37.93
C GLY A 985 -19.04 10.47 -38.22
N ARG A 986 -18.83 9.61 -37.20
CA ARG A 986 -18.83 8.15 -37.32
C ARG A 986 -20.01 7.56 -36.55
N SER A 987 -20.72 6.63 -37.16
CA SER A 987 -21.81 5.88 -36.51
C SER A 987 -21.18 4.81 -35.60
N THR A 988 -21.37 4.95 -34.30
CA THR A 988 -20.94 3.98 -33.29
C THR A 988 -22.18 3.30 -32.71
N THR A 989 -22.11 1.99 -32.52
CA THR A 989 -23.20 1.19 -31.96
C THR A 989 -22.76 0.64 -30.61
N SER A 990 -23.62 0.76 -29.61
CA SER A 990 -23.37 0.35 -28.24
C SER A 990 -24.52 -0.55 -27.78
N VAL A 991 -24.20 -1.72 -27.24
CA VAL A 991 -25.19 -2.62 -26.63
C VAL A 991 -25.27 -2.31 -25.13
N ARG A 992 -26.48 -2.26 -24.60
CA ARG A 992 -26.78 -2.06 -23.19
C ARG A 992 -27.75 -3.13 -22.75
N GLU A 993 -27.50 -3.73 -21.61
CA GLU A 993 -28.47 -4.60 -20.95
C GLU A 993 -29.33 -3.72 -20.05
N LEU A 994 -30.64 -3.67 -20.33
CA LEU A 994 -31.58 -2.85 -19.56
C LEU A 994 -32.27 -3.72 -18.52
N GLN A 995 -31.94 -3.47 -17.26
CA GLN A 995 -32.68 -4.05 -16.15
C GLN A 995 -34.06 -3.41 -16.04
N LEU A 996 -35.08 -4.26 -16.05
CA LEU A 996 -36.47 -3.83 -15.98
C LEU A 996 -36.96 -3.80 -14.53
N PRO A 997 -37.71 -2.75 -14.12
CA PRO A 997 -38.44 -2.80 -12.85
C PRO A 997 -39.34 -4.03 -12.77
N PRO A 998 -39.54 -4.64 -11.59
CA PRO A 998 -40.46 -5.76 -11.44
C PRO A 998 -41.92 -5.33 -11.67
N TRP A 999 -42.79 -6.24 -12.06
CA TRP A 999 -44.23 -5.99 -12.13
C TRP A 999 -44.87 -6.04 -10.73
N PRO A 1000 -45.78 -5.11 -10.36
CA PRO A 1000 -46.39 -4.07 -11.18
C PRO A 1000 -45.63 -2.74 -11.20
N GLN A 1001 -44.49 -2.60 -10.52
CA GLN A 1001 -43.73 -1.34 -10.44
C GLN A 1001 -43.34 -0.77 -11.82
N ILE A 1002 -43.04 -1.63 -12.79
CA ILE A 1002 -42.77 -1.23 -14.18
C ILE A 1002 -43.88 -0.39 -14.83
N THR A 1003 -45.12 -0.54 -14.34
CA THR A 1003 -46.27 0.23 -14.85
C THR A 1003 -46.24 1.71 -14.44
N ASN A 1004 -45.41 2.08 -13.46
CA ASN A 1004 -45.21 3.46 -13.03
C ASN A 1004 -44.25 4.25 -13.94
N GLY A 1005 -43.71 3.61 -14.98
CA GLY A 1005 -42.69 4.22 -15.84
C GLY A 1005 -41.31 4.29 -15.16
N PRO A 1006 -40.38 5.10 -15.67
CA PRO A 1006 -39.01 5.15 -15.16
C PRO A 1006 -38.92 5.67 -13.71
N PRO A 1007 -37.88 5.28 -12.96
CA PRO A 1007 -37.75 5.54 -11.52
C PRO A 1007 -37.90 7.01 -11.10
N GLU A 1008 -37.56 7.94 -11.99
CA GLU A 1008 -37.71 9.40 -11.82
C GLU A 1008 -39.15 9.84 -11.48
N ASN A 1009 -40.15 9.01 -11.83
CA ASN A 1009 -41.57 9.26 -11.58
C ASN A 1009 -42.11 8.54 -10.33
N TRP A 1010 -41.27 7.83 -9.57
CA TRP A 1010 -41.72 7.03 -8.44
C TRP A 1010 -41.79 7.89 -7.18
N THR A 1011 -42.89 7.82 -6.44
CA THR A 1011 -42.99 8.36 -5.08
C THR A 1011 -42.49 7.30 -4.10
N SER A 1012 -41.50 7.64 -3.28
CA SER A 1012 -40.83 6.73 -2.34
C SER A 1012 -41.76 6.29 -1.20
N ASP A 1013 -42.43 5.14 -1.37
CA ASP A 1013 -43.13 4.39 -0.31
C ASP A 1013 -42.60 2.94 -0.25
N ALA A 1014 -41.28 2.77 -0.38
CA ALA A 1014 -40.62 1.52 -0.01
C ALA A 1014 -40.41 1.57 1.52
N GLY A 1015 -41.25 0.84 2.25
CA GLY A 1015 -41.43 0.94 3.71
C GLY A 1015 -40.16 0.71 4.52
N THR A 1016 -39.41 1.78 4.75
CA THR A 1016 -38.35 1.87 5.75
C THR A 1016 -38.93 2.58 6.97
N THR A 1017 -38.94 1.93 8.12
CA THR A 1017 -39.29 2.54 9.41
C THR A 1017 -38.14 2.34 10.38
N THR A 1018 -37.54 3.44 10.83
CA THR A 1018 -36.46 3.48 11.82
C THR A 1018 -37.01 3.81 13.21
N GLY A 1019 -36.72 3.00 14.25
CA GLY A 1019 -36.92 3.42 15.64
C GLY A 1019 -36.52 2.43 16.76
N GLY A 1020 -35.42 2.75 17.48
CA GLY A 1020 -35.29 2.68 18.95
C GLY A 1020 -35.09 1.34 19.73
N THR A 1021 -33.89 1.18 20.29
CA THR A 1021 -33.39 0.26 21.36
C THR A 1021 -33.41 -1.27 21.20
N THR A 1022 -32.23 -1.85 21.40
CA THR A 1022 -31.83 -3.26 21.28
C THR A 1022 -32.41 -4.18 22.37
N SER A 1023 -33.08 -5.25 21.95
CA SER A 1023 -33.15 -6.49 22.74
C SER A 1023 -33.06 -7.66 21.77
N GLY A 1024 -32.16 -8.63 22.01
CA GLY A 1024 -31.95 -9.82 21.17
C GLY A 1024 -33.12 -10.80 21.21
N ARG A 1025 -34.32 -10.33 20.86
CA ARG A 1025 -35.55 -11.11 20.70
C ARG A 1025 -36.04 -11.02 19.25
N PRO A 1026 -36.62 -12.09 18.67
CA PRO A 1026 -37.21 -12.04 17.34
C PRO A 1026 -38.32 -10.99 17.29
N VAL A 1027 -38.30 -10.11 16.29
CA VAL A 1027 -39.36 -9.10 16.09
C VAL A 1027 -40.58 -9.79 15.49
N ILE A 1028 -41.73 -9.73 16.16
CA ILE A 1028 -42.98 -10.27 15.60
C ILE A 1028 -43.65 -9.22 14.72
N ILE A 1029 -43.82 -9.54 13.44
CA ILE A 1029 -44.54 -8.71 12.48
C ILE A 1029 -45.88 -9.35 12.11
N THR A 1030 -46.90 -8.52 11.88
CA THR A 1030 -48.18 -8.95 11.32
C THR A 1030 -48.17 -8.70 9.82
N ILE A 1031 -48.41 -9.73 9.01
CA ILE A 1031 -48.47 -9.61 7.56
C ILE A 1031 -49.95 -9.63 7.18
N ASN A 1032 -50.45 -8.49 6.72
CA ASN A 1032 -51.81 -8.37 6.26
C ASN A 1032 -51.92 -8.95 4.83
N THR A 1033 -52.34 -10.20 4.75
CA THR A 1033 -52.55 -10.91 3.48
C THR A 1033 -53.99 -10.81 2.98
N ASP A 1034 -54.83 -9.95 3.58
CA ASP A 1034 -56.23 -9.80 3.20
C ASP A 1034 -56.35 -9.20 1.79
N TRP A 1035 -56.60 -10.05 0.81
CA TRP A 1035 -57.39 -9.68 -0.37
C TRP A 1035 -58.78 -9.27 0.15
N PRO A 1036 -59.44 -8.20 -0.33
CA PRO A 1036 -60.64 -7.67 0.31
C PRO A 1036 -61.71 -8.74 0.59
N GLY A 1037 -61.78 -9.21 1.83
CA GLY A 1037 -62.86 -10.06 2.34
C GLY A 1037 -62.44 -11.38 2.96
N GLU A 1038 -61.78 -11.37 4.12
CA GLU A 1038 -62.05 -12.31 5.23
C GLU A 1038 -61.47 -11.73 6.54
N SER A 1039 -61.95 -12.18 7.71
CA SER A 1039 -61.56 -11.64 9.04
C SER A 1039 -60.87 -12.72 9.88
N PRO A 1040 -59.85 -12.37 10.69
CA PRO A 1040 -59.03 -13.35 11.38
C PRO A 1040 -59.65 -13.82 12.71
N THR A 1041 -59.41 -15.09 13.04
CA THR A 1041 -59.47 -15.62 14.41
C THR A 1041 -58.08 -16.08 14.82
N THR A 1042 -57.62 -15.65 15.99
CA THR A 1042 -56.32 -15.99 16.59
C THR A 1042 -56.24 -17.45 17.06
N PRO A 1043 -55.14 -18.15 16.74
CA PRO A 1043 -54.50 -19.04 17.69
C PRO A 1043 -52.95 -18.85 17.76
N ASP A 1044 -52.34 -19.44 18.78
CA ASP A 1044 -50.92 -19.35 19.16
C ASP A 1044 -49.90 -19.56 18.01
N PRO A 1045 -48.69 -18.95 18.09
CA PRO A 1045 -47.70 -18.98 17.02
C PRO A 1045 -47.09 -20.38 16.84
N PRO A 1046 -46.94 -20.88 15.59
CA PRO A 1046 -46.14 -22.07 15.33
C PRO A 1046 -44.64 -21.73 15.29
N PHE A 1047 -43.82 -22.65 15.82
CA PHE A 1047 -42.38 -22.73 15.53
C PHE A 1047 -42.15 -23.14 14.06
N PRO A 1048 -40.97 -22.87 13.47
CA PRO A 1048 -40.68 -23.22 12.07
C PRO A 1048 -40.82 -24.72 11.86
N THR A 1049 -41.70 -25.10 10.94
CA THR A 1049 -41.84 -26.47 10.45
C THR A 1049 -41.72 -26.43 8.95
N SER A 1050 -40.60 -26.89 8.41
CA SER A 1050 -40.45 -27.12 6.98
C SER A 1050 -41.38 -28.26 6.53
N THR A 1051 -42.15 -28.04 5.46
CA THR A 1051 -42.93 -29.08 4.78
C THR A 1051 -42.56 -29.27 3.30
N GLU A 1052 -41.50 -28.64 2.79
CA GLU A 1052 -40.91 -29.00 1.49
C GLU A 1052 -39.38 -29.13 1.60
N PHE A 1053 -38.89 -30.31 1.23
CA PHE A 1053 -37.46 -30.68 1.21
C PHE A 1053 -36.74 -29.97 0.05
N PRO A 1054 -35.54 -29.41 0.26
CA PRO A 1054 -34.71 -28.89 -0.82
C PRO A 1054 -34.23 -30.02 -1.75
N ILE A 1055 -33.76 -29.65 -2.95
CA ILE A 1055 -33.33 -30.59 -4.00
C ILE A 1055 -32.17 -31.45 -3.49
N ILE A 1056 -32.43 -32.76 -3.42
CA ILE A 1056 -31.45 -33.78 -3.02
C ILE A 1056 -30.47 -34.02 -4.18
N ILE A 1057 -29.17 -33.86 -3.93
CA ILE A 1057 -28.14 -34.24 -4.90
C ILE A 1057 -27.77 -35.71 -4.67
N ILE A 1058 -27.98 -36.53 -5.69
CA ILE A 1058 -27.72 -37.97 -5.68
C ILE A 1058 -26.54 -38.28 -6.62
N GLU A 1059 -25.41 -38.72 -6.07
CA GLU A 1059 -24.19 -39.03 -6.83
C GLU A 1059 -23.94 -40.55 -6.86
N PRO A 1060 -23.63 -41.18 -8.01
CA PRO A 1060 -23.34 -42.60 -8.06
C PRO A 1060 -21.95 -42.92 -7.50
N ILE A 1061 -21.85 -43.94 -6.65
CA ILE A 1061 -20.58 -44.47 -6.16
C ILE A 1061 -20.01 -45.40 -7.25
N THR A 1062 -18.83 -45.07 -7.77
CA THR A 1062 -18.21 -45.78 -8.90
C THR A 1062 -17.32 -46.96 -8.50
N GLU A 1063 -17.12 -47.19 -7.19
CA GLU A 1063 -16.34 -48.31 -6.64
C GLU A 1063 -17.25 -49.38 -6.01
N GLU A 1064 -16.82 -50.65 -6.04
CA GLU A 1064 -17.60 -51.80 -5.57
C GLU A 1064 -17.59 -51.91 -4.03
N ILE A 1065 -18.77 -51.98 -3.40
CA ILE A 1065 -18.95 -51.85 -1.93
C ILE A 1065 -18.32 -53.01 -1.12
N GLU A 1066 -18.05 -54.17 -1.73
CA GLU A 1066 -17.55 -55.38 -1.03
C GLU A 1066 -16.21 -55.23 -0.29
N ASN A 1067 -15.39 -54.22 -0.60
CA ASN A 1067 -14.10 -54.03 0.06
C ASN A 1067 -14.18 -53.42 1.48
N GLN A 1068 -15.39 -53.06 1.96
CA GLN A 1068 -15.57 -52.37 3.24
C GLN A 1068 -16.18 -53.23 4.38
N CYS A 1069 -16.49 -54.50 4.14
CA CYS A 1069 -17.06 -55.38 5.17
C CYS A 1069 -16.21 -56.66 5.36
N ILE A 1070 -15.87 -57.00 6.60
CA ILE A 1070 -15.09 -58.21 6.94
C ILE A 1070 -16.00 -59.17 7.72
N ASN A 1071 -16.09 -60.44 7.28
CA ASN A 1071 -16.88 -61.50 7.92
C ASN A 1071 -18.38 -61.18 8.14
N GLY A 1072 -19.01 -60.50 7.18
CA GLY A 1072 -20.46 -60.23 7.25
C GLY A 1072 -20.88 -59.21 8.31
N THR A 1073 -19.93 -58.40 8.80
CA THR A 1073 -20.19 -57.26 9.68
C THR A 1073 -19.55 -56.01 9.08
N CYS A 1074 -20.35 -54.97 8.84
CA CYS A 1074 -19.89 -53.65 8.42
C CYS A 1074 -19.86 -52.75 9.68
N PRO A 1075 -18.81 -51.93 9.90
CA PRO A 1075 -18.74 -51.07 11.07
C PRO A 1075 -19.84 -50.00 11.04
N VAL A 1076 -20.42 -49.72 12.20
CA VAL A 1076 -21.27 -48.56 12.44
C VAL A 1076 -20.35 -47.55 13.14
N ASP A 1077 -20.05 -46.43 12.49
CA ASP A 1077 -19.15 -45.43 13.06
C ASP A 1077 -19.76 -44.81 14.32
N GLU A 1078 -18.96 -44.77 15.39
CA GLU A 1078 -19.23 -44.00 16.61
C GLU A 1078 -19.08 -42.51 16.30
N ALA A 1079 -20.09 -41.73 16.69
CA ALA A 1079 -20.21 -40.30 16.38
C ALA A 1079 -19.14 -39.46 17.11
N ASP A 1080 -18.41 -38.66 16.34
CA ASP A 1080 -17.71 -37.45 16.79
C ASP A 1080 -18.67 -36.26 16.61
N ASP A 1081 -18.90 -35.49 17.67
CA ASP A 1081 -20.05 -34.58 17.82
C ASP A 1081 -19.91 -33.23 17.07
N SER A 1082 -18.99 -33.13 16.11
CA SER A 1082 -18.74 -31.91 15.31
C SER A 1082 -19.19 -31.99 13.84
N ILE A 1083 -19.82 -33.09 13.40
CA ILE A 1083 -20.36 -33.21 12.04
C ILE A 1083 -21.82 -33.64 12.11
N LYS A 1084 -22.74 -32.67 12.25
CA LYS A 1084 -24.16 -32.92 12.01
C LYS A 1084 -24.51 -32.67 10.55
N GLU A 1085 -23.97 -33.47 9.61
CA GLU A 1085 -24.54 -33.52 8.25
C GLU A 1085 -24.03 -34.66 7.35
N ILE A 1086 -24.12 -35.92 7.79
CA ILE A 1086 -24.09 -37.05 6.84
C ILE A 1086 -25.09 -38.12 7.28
N ALA A 1087 -26.29 -38.12 6.67
CA ALA A 1087 -27.17 -39.28 6.69
C ALA A 1087 -26.74 -40.25 5.57
N ASN A 1088 -25.84 -41.18 5.85
CA ASN A 1088 -25.55 -42.29 4.92
C ASN A 1088 -26.69 -43.32 5.00
N LEU A 1089 -27.71 -43.15 4.16
CA LEU A 1089 -28.77 -44.14 3.98
C LEU A 1089 -28.29 -45.24 3.02
N THR A 1090 -27.65 -46.27 3.57
CA THR A 1090 -27.32 -47.50 2.83
C THR A 1090 -27.98 -48.70 3.51
N GLU A 1091 -29.21 -49.04 3.12
CA GLU A 1091 -29.79 -50.35 3.40
C GLU A 1091 -30.00 -51.13 2.09
N PHE A 1092 -29.08 -52.04 1.80
CA PHE A 1092 -29.35 -53.19 0.92
C PHE A 1092 -28.76 -54.45 1.55
N CYS A 1093 -29.61 -55.32 2.11
CA CYS A 1093 -29.25 -56.72 2.31
C CYS A 1093 -29.49 -57.46 0.99
N VAL A 1094 -28.42 -57.69 0.21
CA VAL A 1094 -28.45 -58.60 -0.94
C VAL A 1094 -27.47 -59.74 -0.67
N ASN A 1095 -27.96 -60.97 -0.82
CA ASN A 1095 -27.13 -62.16 -0.77
C ASN A 1095 -26.27 -62.25 -2.04
N ILE A 1096 -24.94 -62.25 -1.88
CA ILE A 1096 -23.96 -61.75 -2.85
C ILE A 1096 -23.24 -62.79 -3.70
N ASP A 1097 -23.65 -64.06 -3.73
CA ASP A 1097 -22.81 -65.06 -4.41
C ASP A 1097 -22.60 -64.84 -5.94
N ARG A 1098 -23.32 -63.92 -6.62
CA ARG A 1098 -23.12 -63.57 -8.05
C ARG A 1098 -23.51 -62.13 -8.50
N LEU A 1099 -23.68 -61.15 -7.61
CA LEU A 1099 -24.18 -59.82 -8.00
C LEU A 1099 -23.22 -58.70 -7.56
N LYS A 1100 -22.79 -57.86 -8.51
CA LYS A 1100 -22.06 -56.61 -8.24
C LYS A 1100 -23.03 -55.53 -7.77
N VAL A 1101 -22.75 -54.88 -6.64
CA VAL A 1101 -23.61 -53.83 -6.06
C VAL A 1101 -22.88 -52.48 -6.07
N PHE A 1102 -23.53 -51.47 -6.66
CA PHE A 1102 -23.10 -50.07 -6.66
C PHE A 1102 -24.10 -49.24 -5.85
N GLY A 1103 -23.63 -48.22 -5.13
CA GLY A 1103 -24.45 -47.35 -4.28
C GLY A 1103 -24.62 -45.94 -4.83
N TRP A 1104 -25.39 -45.12 -4.12
CA TRP A 1104 -25.54 -43.69 -4.36
C TRP A 1104 -25.25 -42.93 -3.05
N LYS A 1105 -24.51 -41.82 -3.13
CA LYS A 1105 -24.31 -40.88 -2.02
C LYS A 1105 -25.35 -39.77 -2.10
N ILE A 1106 -25.94 -39.45 -0.96
CA ILE A 1106 -26.92 -38.37 -0.82
C ILE A 1106 -26.25 -37.23 -0.04
N ARG A 1107 -26.27 -36.01 -0.58
CA ARG A 1107 -25.87 -34.80 0.14
C ARG A 1107 -27.10 -33.93 0.43
N LEU A 1108 -27.21 -33.49 1.69
CA LEU A 1108 -28.18 -32.50 2.14
C LEU A 1108 -27.51 -31.11 2.16
N PRO A 1109 -28.26 -30.00 2.06
CA PRO A 1109 -27.73 -28.65 2.26
C PRO A 1109 -27.44 -28.36 3.73
N GLU A 1110 -26.46 -27.48 3.98
CA GLU A 1110 -26.10 -26.98 5.32
C GLU A 1110 -27.30 -26.38 6.06
N GLY A 1111 -27.57 -26.88 7.26
CA GLY A 1111 -28.65 -26.45 8.15
C GLY A 1111 -29.87 -27.38 8.15
N VAL A 1112 -29.86 -28.48 7.38
CA VAL A 1112 -30.94 -29.49 7.42
C VAL A 1112 -30.58 -30.56 8.45
N ILE A 1113 -30.97 -30.34 9.70
CA ILE A 1113 -30.96 -31.41 10.71
C ILE A 1113 -32.11 -32.36 10.33
N GLY A 1114 -31.75 -33.52 9.79
CA GLY A 1114 -32.71 -34.58 9.47
C GLY A 1114 -33.49 -35.05 10.71
N PRO A 1115 -34.54 -35.87 10.54
CA PRO A 1115 -35.18 -36.52 11.69
C PRO A 1115 -34.21 -37.38 12.50
#